data_AF-A0AA43KZ00-F1
#
_entry.id   AF-A0AA43KZ00-F1
#
_cell.length_a   1.000
_cell.length_b   1.000
_cell.length_c   1.000
_cell.angle_alpha   90.00
_cell.angle_beta   90.00
_cell.angle_gamma   90.00
#
_symmetry.space_group_name_H-M   'P 1'
#
loop_
_entity.id
_entity.type
_entity.pdbx_description
1 polymer ?
#
loop_
_entity_poly.entity_id
_entity_poly.type
_entity_poly.pdbx_seq_one_letter_code
_entity_poly.pdbx_strand_id
1 'polypeptide(L)'
;MKQFITILCSLFLLSGCEDLTPPINPLEEEPIITVTTGEASDILKNSASVKINVSPIASIKKVGVVWGTDNTLKTNTEDISTTDITSQEVSLTLLNLTDNTDYYYRAYATDFSNKNTYGEVKSFKTGSHQFTVSTTNIEAGYSADDYSFTIHSDITWAITSDQSWCKVQPASGSGNAEIKIQLEENLLENERTAILTISPNENIASQTITIKQATKGSATFSDETIAASTFERGSGTEDDPFLIVNASQLKKLVDDVSHGEGYFNKHFKLKTDIHVTISEWTPIGFLIRGEKYISFFPFKGTFDGNEHTISGNLISSKYSTLAFFGCIEGAIIRNLNISAEIRNEDNNNSVLYTSAIVACISPFNSALIDNCTASGSISSIGGESINTNYLGGIVGSTDDLAIIKNCNVSGSVRGGAAYSTSVTGGIIGTIGVSTIENCIVTGDVIGGEATCYVQSENSALVGTYSTGGIAGWGRGTISDCIVSASIIGGAAPGGGNTGGIYGDAGNGIIKNCIVTSDAIITSGKGTILKYSQCNTGGISGKNHGTIDNCTNNATVNNGDTSARTTGGIVGQNYGKIHRSLNTGSITSLNSYYIGGLVGSNVDNDLYTGCVYSCCRNTGRVNGQVASDDNRIGNQSQSGIATCPDNHTKR
;
A
#
# COMPACT_ATOMS: atom_id res chain seq x y z
N MET A 1 -48.30 -52.70 81.84
CA MET A 1 -48.16 -51.30 81.37
C MET A 1 -47.87 -51.38 79.88
N LYS A 2 -48.84 -50.94 79.05
CA LYS A 2 -48.80 -50.60 77.62
C LYS A 2 -47.97 -51.47 76.65
N GLN A 3 -48.43 -51.80 75.44
CA GLN A 3 -49.69 -51.76 74.72
C GLN A 3 -49.32 -52.43 73.38
N PHE A 4 -50.22 -53.28 72.89
CA PHE A 4 -50.67 -53.31 71.50
C PHE A 4 -49.90 -54.13 70.45
N ILE A 5 -50.58 -55.23 70.11
CA ILE A 5 -51.20 -55.51 68.81
C ILE A 5 -50.32 -56.19 67.76
N THR A 6 -50.75 -57.22 67.03
CA THR A 6 -51.88 -58.17 67.10
C THR A 6 -51.82 -58.92 65.77
N ILE A 7 -51.90 -60.26 65.83
CA ILE A 7 -52.77 -61.11 64.98
C ILE A 7 -52.42 -61.18 63.48
N LEU A 8 -52.48 -62.28 62.76
CA LEU A 8 -52.91 -63.69 62.89
C LEU A 8 -52.35 -64.30 61.56
N CYS A 9 -52.27 -65.58 61.25
CA CYS A 9 -53.06 -66.77 61.53
C CYS A 9 -52.24 -67.85 60.79
N SER A 10 -51.83 -68.94 61.44
CA SER A 10 -52.61 -70.18 61.53
C SER A 10 -52.45 -71.06 60.28
N LEU A 11 -52.49 -72.37 60.37
CA LEU A 11 -52.59 -73.34 61.46
C LEU A 11 -52.37 -74.69 60.75
N PHE A 12 -51.65 -75.61 61.39
CA PHE A 12 -51.99 -77.04 61.48
C PHE A 12 -51.80 -77.93 60.24
N LEU A 13 -51.51 -79.24 60.35
CA LEU A 13 -50.89 -80.14 61.33
C LEU A 13 -51.21 -81.55 60.79
N LEU A 14 -50.32 -82.51 61.06
CA LEU A 14 -50.57 -83.96 61.11
C LEU A 14 -50.82 -84.65 59.75
N SER A 15 -50.32 -85.84 59.44
CA SER A 15 -49.64 -86.89 60.21
C SER A 15 -49.31 -88.08 59.28
N GLY A 16 -48.17 -88.75 59.51
CA GLY A 16 -47.90 -90.17 59.16
C GLY A 16 -47.61 -90.47 57.69
N CYS A 17 -46.79 -91.47 57.30
CA CYS A 17 -46.01 -92.49 58.00
C CYS A 17 -45.10 -93.15 56.93
N GLU A 18 -43.90 -93.57 57.34
CA GLU A 18 -42.99 -94.58 56.72
C GLU A 18 -42.53 -94.44 55.25
N ASP A 19 -41.22 -94.27 55.02
CA ASP A 19 -40.38 -95.37 54.48
C ASP A 19 -38.88 -95.01 54.44
N LEU A 20 -38.02 -96.01 54.70
CA LEU A 20 -36.56 -95.90 54.72
C LEU A 20 -35.96 -95.90 53.30
N THR A 21 -35.25 -94.83 52.94
CA THR A 21 -34.21 -94.86 51.87
C THR A 21 -32.94 -94.13 52.35
N PRO A 22 -31.72 -94.59 51.97
CA PRO A 22 -30.45 -94.05 52.46
C PRO A 22 -30.18 -92.64 51.92
N PRO A 23 -29.31 -91.83 52.56
CA PRO A 23 -29.17 -90.41 52.23
C PRO A 23 -28.59 -90.25 50.81
N ILE A 24 -29.34 -89.56 49.96
CA ILE A 24 -28.87 -89.04 48.69
C ILE A 24 -27.93 -87.87 49.01
N ASN A 25 -26.68 -88.00 48.56
CA ASN A 25 -25.69 -86.94 48.54
C ASN A 25 -26.26 -85.72 47.78
N PRO A 26 -26.26 -84.49 48.32
CA PRO A 26 -26.65 -83.33 47.54
C PRO A 26 -25.69 -83.21 46.35
N LEU A 27 -26.23 -83.22 45.14
CA LEU A 27 -25.50 -82.78 43.95
C LEU A 27 -24.97 -81.36 44.26
N GLU A 28 -23.64 -81.19 44.29
CA GLU A 28 -23.03 -79.87 44.24
C GLU A 28 -23.56 -79.17 42.98
N GLU A 29 -24.36 -78.12 43.16
CA GLU A 29 -24.70 -77.23 42.05
C GLU A 29 -23.41 -76.61 41.52
N GLU A 30 -23.12 -76.78 40.23
CA GLU A 30 -21.96 -76.15 39.63
C GLU A 30 -22.05 -74.61 39.79
N PRO A 31 -20.95 -73.94 40.17
CA PRO A 31 -20.96 -72.51 40.40
C PRO A 31 -21.33 -71.76 39.11
N ILE A 32 -22.39 -70.95 39.17
CA ILE A 32 -22.84 -70.12 38.04
C ILE A 32 -21.82 -68.99 37.83
N ILE A 33 -21.05 -69.08 36.75
CA ILE A 33 -20.12 -68.02 36.35
C ILE A 33 -20.90 -66.86 35.74
N THR A 34 -20.68 -65.66 36.26
CA THR A 34 -21.16 -64.41 35.68
C THR A 34 -20.01 -63.63 35.05
N VAL A 35 -20.27 -63.03 33.88
CA VAL A 35 -19.31 -62.19 33.15
C VAL A 35 -20.01 -60.90 32.75
N THR A 36 -19.43 -59.76 33.09
CA THR A 36 -19.93 -58.45 32.70
C THR A 36 -18.87 -57.71 31.89
N THR A 37 -19.23 -57.28 30.68
CA THR A 37 -18.40 -56.43 29.82
C THR A 37 -18.48 -54.98 30.33
N GLY A 38 -17.36 -54.43 30.79
CA GLY A 38 -17.24 -53.01 31.17
C GLY A 38 -17.28 -52.08 29.96
N GLU A 39 -17.47 -50.79 30.21
CA GLU A 39 -17.31 -49.77 29.15
C GLU A 39 -15.86 -49.69 28.68
N ALA A 40 -15.66 -49.41 27.40
CA ALA A 40 -14.36 -49.11 26.84
C ALA A 40 -13.87 -47.76 27.37
N SER A 41 -12.59 -47.69 27.70
CA SER A 41 -11.90 -46.53 28.25
C SER A 41 -10.54 -46.38 27.56
N ASP A 42 -9.86 -45.26 27.76
CA ASP A 42 -8.58 -44.96 27.10
C ASP A 42 -8.63 -45.23 25.57
N ILE A 43 -9.75 -44.81 24.96
CA ILE A 43 -10.00 -45.02 23.54
C ILE A 43 -9.10 -44.08 22.76
N LEU A 44 -8.07 -44.66 22.12
CA LEU A 44 -7.16 -44.00 21.20
C LEU A 44 -7.51 -44.39 19.76
N LYS A 45 -6.73 -43.89 18.80
CA LYS A 45 -6.90 -44.24 17.38
C LYS A 45 -6.64 -45.72 17.07
N ASN A 46 -5.76 -46.38 17.82
CA ASN A 46 -5.31 -47.76 17.57
C ASN A 46 -5.43 -48.70 18.78
N SER A 47 -5.99 -48.23 19.89
CA SER A 47 -6.16 -49.03 21.11
C SER A 47 -7.36 -48.60 21.93
N ALA A 48 -7.87 -49.50 22.76
CA ALA A 48 -8.86 -49.19 23.79
C ALA A 48 -8.74 -50.19 24.94
N SER A 49 -9.02 -49.75 26.16
CA SER A 49 -8.98 -50.61 27.36
C SER A 49 -10.39 -51.04 27.74
N VAL A 50 -10.58 -52.34 27.94
CA VAL A 50 -11.85 -52.93 28.36
C VAL A 50 -11.68 -53.55 29.75
N LYS A 51 -12.59 -53.19 30.65
CA LYS A 51 -12.70 -53.83 31.97
C LYS A 51 -13.65 -55.03 31.91
N ILE A 52 -13.30 -56.09 32.62
CA ILE A 52 -14.00 -57.37 32.64
C ILE A 52 -14.29 -57.68 34.10
N ASN A 53 -15.56 -57.84 34.46
CA ASN A 53 -15.96 -58.24 35.82
C ASN A 53 -16.45 -59.69 35.80
N VAL A 54 -15.86 -60.54 36.63
CA VAL A 54 -16.15 -61.97 36.67
C VAL A 54 -16.31 -62.51 38.09
N SER A 55 -17.23 -63.45 38.28
CA SER A 55 -17.48 -64.10 39.57
C SER A 55 -18.06 -65.51 39.39
N PRO A 56 -17.71 -66.49 40.25
CA PRO A 56 -16.62 -66.46 41.23
C PRO A 56 -15.25 -66.74 40.58
N ILE A 57 -14.18 -66.06 41.03
CA ILE A 57 -12.82 -66.19 40.45
C ILE A 57 -12.32 -67.64 40.50
N ALA A 58 -12.62 -68.36 41.60
CA ALA A 58 -12.13 -69.73 41.83
C ALA A 58 -12.60 -70.74 40.77
N SER A 59 -13.61 -70.39 39.96
CA SER A 59 -14.17 -71.25 38.92
C SER A 59 -13.67 -70.91 37.51
N ILE A 60 -12.76 -69.93 37.38
CA ILE A 60 -12.36 -69.37 36.09
C ILE A 60 -10.90 -69.72 35.78
N LYS A 61 -10.71 -70.32 34.61
CA LYS A 61 -9.40 -70.70 34.08
C LYS A 61 -8.76 -69.59 33.24
N LYS A 62 -9.58 -68.81 32.52
CA LYS A 62 -9.13 -67.78 31.56
C LYS A 62 -10.20 -66.70 31.41
N VAL A 63 -9.80 -65.44 31.23
CA VAL A 63 -10.71 -64.36 30.82
C VAL A 63 -10.18 -63.68 29.57
N GLY A 64 -11.07 -63.16 28.74
CA GLY A 64 -10.68 -62.44 27.53
C GLY A 64 -11.72 -61.49 27.00
N VAL A 65 -11.35 -60.77 25.96
CA VAL A 65 -12.25 -59.91 25.17
C VAL A 65 -12.12 -60.34 23.73
N VAL A 66 -13.27 -60.52 23.08
CA VAL A 66 -13.37 -60.69 21.64
C VAL A 66 -13.94 -59.41 21.04
N TRP A 67 -13.34 -58.89 19.96
CA TRP A 67 -13.77 -57.67 19.31
C TRP A 67 -13.71 -57.78 17.78
N GLY A 68 -14.47 -56.92 17.10
CA GLY A 68 -14.51 -56.86 15.65
C GLY A 68 -15.41 -55.73 15.16
N THR A 69 -15.45 -55.52 13.85
CA THR A 69 -16.32 -54.51 13.22
C THR A 69 -17.73 -55.04 12.91
N ASP A 70 -17.93 -56.36 13.05
CA ASP A 70 -19.22 -57.04 12.97
C ASP A 70 -19.93 -56.99 14.33
N ASN A 71 -21.13 -56.40 14.37
CA ASN A 71 -21.92 -56.25 15.60
C ASN A 71 -22.41 -57.57 16.21
N THR A 72 -22.35 -58.67 15.45
CA THR A 72 -22.70 -60.00 15.95
C THR A 72 -21.51 -60.75 16.54
N LEU A 73 -20.28 -60.27 16.30
CA LEU A 73 -19.02 -60.91 16.69
C LEU A 73 -18.94 -62.39 16.30
N LYS A 74 -19.48 -62.74 15.12
CA LYS A 74 -19.48 -64.12 14.59
C LYS A 74 -18.39 -64.33 13.53
N THR A 75 -17.92 -63.26 12.91
CA THR A 75 -16.90 -63.29 11.85
C THR A 75 -15.91 -62.15 12.05
N ASN A 76 -14.69 -62.30 11.54
CA ASN A 76 -13.65 -61.25 11.54
C ASN A 76 -13.39 -60.64 12.93
N THR A 77 -13.31 -61.51 13.94
CA THR A 77 -13.07 -61.11 15.33
C THR A 77 -11.64 -61.42 15.75
N GLU A 78 -11.04 -60.50 16.48
CA GLU A 78 -9.78 -60.67 17.20
C GLU A 78 -10.05 -61.03 18.68
N ASP A 79 -9.10 -61.67 19.36
CA ASP A 79 -9.22 -62.12 20.75
C ASP A 79 -7.94 -61.79 21.53
N ILE A 80 -8.11 -61.33 22.77
CA ILE A 80 -7.06 -61.13 23.75
C ILE A 80 -7.54 -61.77 25.05
N SER A 81 -6.68 -62.58 25.67
CA SER A 81 -7.01 -63.25 26.91
C SER A 81 -5.82 -63.39 27.85
N THR A 82 -6.12 -63.59 29.13
CA THR A 82 -5.15 -63.82 30.20
C THR A 82 -5.62 -64.95 31.12
N THR A 83 -4.66 -65.67 31.69
CA THR A 83 -4.86 -66.65 32.75
C THR A 83 -4.53 -66.10 34.15
N ASP A 84 -3.93 -64.90 34.21
CA ASP A 84 -3.49 -64.27 35.47
C ASP A 84 -4.65 -63.49 36.11
N ILE A 85 -5.56 -64.23 36.76
CA ILE A 85 -6.80 -63.68 37.34
C ILE A 85 -6.63 -63.50 38.86
N THR A 86 -6.13 -62.35 39.28
CA THR A 86 -5.87 -62.04 40.70
C THR A 86 -7.00 -61.25 41.39
N SER A 87 -7.99 -60.79 40.64
CA SER A 87 -9.10 -59.95 41.11
C SER A 87 -10.39 -60.19 40.30
N GLN A 88 -11.54 -59.79 40.85
CA GLN A 88 -12.84 -59.92 40.17
C GLN A 88 -12.93 -58.99 38.96
N GLU A 89 -12.23 -57.85 38.99
CA GLU A 89 -12.06 -56.95 37.85
C GLU A 89 -10.71 -57.20 37.18
N VAL A 90 -10.70 -57.44 35.87
CA VAL A 90 -9.52 -57.60 35.02
C VAL A 90 -9.61 -56.59 33.88
N SER A 91 -8.52 -55.90 33.54
CA SER A 91 -8.49 -54.97 32.42
C SER A 91 -7.57 -55.48 31.31
N LEU A 92 -8.07 -55.48 30.07
CA LEU A 92 -7.31 -55.86 28.88
C LEU A 92 -7.32 -54.70 27.88
N THR A 93 -6.17 -54.48 27.23
CA THR A 93 -6.01 -53.44 26.19
C THR A 93 -6.10 -54.08 24.81
N LEU A 94 -7.09 -53.66 24.05
CA LEU A 94 -7.24 -53.94 22.62
C LEU A 94 -6.17 -53.13 21.87
N LEU A 95 -5.45 -53.77 20.96
CA LEU A 95 -4.38 -53.16 20.15
C LEU A 95 -4.66 -53.38 18.66
N ASN A 96 -3.93 -52.66 17.81
CA ASN A 96 -4.03 -52.75 16.35
C ASN A 96 -5.45 -52.46 15.82
N LEU A 97 -6.17 -51.56 16.49
CA LEU A 97 -7.46 -51.08 15.99
C LEU A 97 -7.24 -50.12 14.81
N THR A 98 -8.18 -50.13 13.87
CA THR A 98 -8.24 -49.15 12.78
C THR A 98 -8.81 -47.83 13.30
N ASP A 99 -8.27 -46.71 12.84
CA ASP A 99 -8.73 -45.37 13.22
C ASP A 99 -10.15 -45.08 12.72
N ASN A 100 -10.86 -44.15 13.38
CA ASN A 100 -12.23 -43.72 13.06
C ASN A 100 -13.23 -44.86 12.77
N THR A 101 -13.04 -46.02 13.41
CA THR A 101 -13.76 -47.26 13.12
C THR A 101 -14.64 -47.65 14.30
N ASP A 102 -15.88 -48.03 14.00
CA ASP A 102 -16.82 -48.58 14.96
C ASP A 102 -16.45 -50.04 15.26
N TYR A 103 -16.13 -50.32 16.53
CA TYR A 103 -15.83 -51.65 17.03
C TYR A 103 -16.91 -52.12 18.00
N TYR A 104 -17.25 -53.39 17.87
CA TYR A 104 -18.08 -54.14 18.81
C TYR A 104 -17.19 -55.09 19.59
N TYR A 105 -17.50 -55.32 20.86
CA TYR A 105 -16.70 -56.16 21.74
C TYR A 105 -17.54 -56.79 22.84
N ARG A 106 -17.09 -57.94 23.36
CA ARG A 106 -17.66 -58.55 24.57
C ARG A 106 -16.58 -59.29 25.35
N ALA A 107 -16.72 -59.26 26.68
CA ALA A 107 -15.88 -60.06 27.56
C ALA A 107 -16.34 -61.52 27.60
N TYR A 108 -15.42 -62.44 27.91
CA TYR A 108 -15.73 -63.83 28.17
C TYR A 108 -14.87 -64.38 29.32
N ALA A 109 -15.36 -65.43 29.97
CA ALA A 109 -14.63 -66.24 30.92
C ALA A 109 -14.75 -67.72 30.55
N THR A 110 -13.65 -68.45 30.61
CA THR A 110 -13.58 -69.89 30.38
C THR A 110 -13.42 -70.61 31.71
N ASP A 111 -14.28 -71.60 31.98
CA ASP A 111 -14.17 -72.45 33.17
C ASP A 111 -13.11 -73.56 33.03
N PHE A 112 -12.91 -74.34 34.09
CA PHE A 112 -11.98 -75.49 34.07
C PHE A 112 -12.46 -76.65 33.18
N SER A 113 -13.73 -76.66 32.78
CA SER A 113 -14.34 -77.58 31.80
C SER A 113 -14.18 -77.09 30.36
N ASN A 114 -13.51 -75.95 30.14
CA ASN A 114 -13.32 -75.27 28.85
C ASN A 114 -14.59 -74.72 28.20
N LYS A 115 -15.64 -74.44 28.97
CA LYS A 115 -16.85 -73.76 28.51
C LYS A 115 -16.69 -72.25 28.67
N ASN A 116 -17.07 -71.50 27.63
CA ASN A 116 -17.06 -70.03 27.65
C ASN A 116 -18.43 -69.48 28.09
N THR A 117 -18.41 -68.59 29.07
CA THR A 117 -19.52 -67.69 29.39
C THR A 117 -19.20 -66.31 28.84
N TYR A 118 -20.14 -65.68 28.14
CA TYR A 118 -19.96 -64.36 27.53
C TYR A 118 -20.79 -63.30 28.26
N GLY A 119 -20.24 -62.10 28.37
CA GLY A 119 -20.97 -60.92 28.79
C GLY A 119 -21.70 -60.23 27.64
N GLU A 120 -22.29 -59.07 27.96
CA GLU A 120 -22.99 -58.19 27.02
C GLU A 120 -22.07 -57.76 25.86
N VAL A 121 -22.64 -57.57 24.65
CA VAL A 121 -21.95 -56.88 23.54
C VAL A 121 -22.06 -55.38 23.74
N LYS A 122 -20.93 -54.68 23.63
CA LYS A 122 -20.84 -53.21 23.67
C LYS A 122 -20.10 -52.70 22.43
N SER A 123 -20.10 -51.38 22.24
CA SER A 123 -19.44 -50.75 21.11
C SER A 123 -18.70 -49.48 21.52
N PHE A 124 -17.65 -49.14 20.77
CA PHE A 124 -16.97 -47.85 20.83
C PHE A 124 -16.48 -47.46 19.43
N LYS A 125 -16.10 -46.20 19.27
CA LYS A 125 -15.49 -45.70 18.04
C LYS A 125 -14.09 -45.19 18.34
N THR A 126 -13.09 -45.64 17.59
CA THR A 126 -11.71 -45.15 17.73
C THR A 126 -11.60 -43.68 17.33
N GLY A 127 -10.61 -42.97 17.88
CA GLY A 127 -10.33 -41.57 17.51
C GLY A 127 -9.90 -41.41 16.04
N SER A 128 -9.91 -40.18 15.52
CA SER A 128 -9.48 -39.84 14.15
C SER A 128 -8.20 -38.98 14.14
N HIS A 129 -7.41 -39.10 13.08
CA HIS A 129 -6.26 -38.23 12.84
C HIS A 129 -6.63 -36.76 12.65
N GLN A 130 -5.74 -35.86 13.08
CA GLN A 130 -5.85 -34.43 12.82
C GLN A 130 -4.98 -34.09 11.62
N PHE A 131 -5.57 -33.43 10.62
CA PHE A 131 -4.84 -33.00 9.43
C PHE A 131 -5.52 -31.78 8.77
N THR A 132 -4.98 -30.59 9.00
CA THR A 132 -5.48 -29.33 8.44
C THR A 132 -4.35 -28.41 8.02
N VAL A 133 -4.65 -27.47 7.12
CA VAL A 133 -3.75 -26.41 6.65
C VAL A 133 -4.31 -25.05 7.06
N SER A 134 -3.45 -24.05 7.28
CA SER A 134 -3.88 -22.70 7.67
C SER A 134 -4.54 -21.88 6.56
N THR A 135 -4.33 -22.24 5.30
CA THR A 135 -4.96 -21.59 4.14
C THR A 135 -5.15 -22.61 3.02
N THR A 136 -6.09 -22.34 2.12
CA THR A 136 -6.33 -23.11 0.90
C THR A 136 -6.05 -22.30 -0.37
N ASN A 137 -5.81 -20.99 -0.25
CA ASN A 137 -5.50 -20.11 -1.37
C ASN A 137 -4.40 -19.10 -1.02
N ILE A 138 -3.52 -18.83 -1.98
CA ILE A 138 -2.48 -17.80 -1.88
C ILE A 138 -2.52 -16.96 -3.17
N GLU A 139 -2.83 -15.68 -3.03
CA GLU A 139 -2.69 -14.70 -4.10
C GLU A 139 -1.28 -14.12 -4.07
N ALA A 140 -0.51 -14.41 -5.12
CA ALA A 140 0.88 -14.01 -5.25
C ALA A 140 1.07 -12.91 -6.29
N GLY A 141 1.99 -11.97 -5.99
CA GLY A 141 2.46 -11.01 -6.99
C GLY A 141 3.29 -11.72 -8.06
N TYR A 142 3.62 -11.01 -9.14
CA TYR A 142 4.40 -11.60 -10.23
C TYR A 142 5.88 -11.82 -9.85
N SER A 143 6.39 -11.15 -8.81
CA SER A 143 7.79 -11.22 -8.38
C SER A 143 8.15 -12.58 -7.75
N ALA A 144 9.45 -12.88 -7.72
CA ALA A 144 10.00 -13.99 -6.98
C ALA A 144 9.99 -13.67 -5.47
N ASP A 145 8.89 -14.01 -4.81
CA ASP A 145 8.68 -13.81 -3.37
C ASP A 145 8.48 -15.14 -2.62
N ASP A 146 8.80 -15.10 -1.33
CA ASP A 146 8.55 -16.19 -0.41
C ASP A 146 7.18 -16.05 0.27
N TYR A 147 6.52 -17.20 0.49
CA TYR A 147 5.23 -17.35 1.18
C TYR A 147 5.34 -18.45 2.24
N SER A 148 4.39 -18.53 3.17
CA SER A 148 4.32 -19.65 4.10
C SER A 148 2.89 -20.05 4.47
N PHE A 149 2.74 -21.28 4.95
CA PHE A 149 1.52 -21.79 5.58
C PHE A 149 1.90 -22.82 6.65
N THR A 150 0.98 -23.11 7.57
CA THR A 150 1.21 -24.10 8.63
C THR A 150 0.33 -25.33 8.41
N ILE A 151 0.93 -26.51 8.58
CA ILE A 151 0.23 -27.79 8.67
C ILE A 151 0.03 -28.11 10.15
N HIS A 152 -1.20 -28.46 10.53
CA HIS A 152 -1.52 -29.04 11.84
C HIS A 152 -1.81 -30.52 11.65
N SER A 153 -0.97 -31.39 12.22
CA SER A 153 -1.07 -32.83 12.02
C SER A 153 -0.55 -33.66 13.20
N ASP A 154 -1.09 -34.88 13.37
CA ASP A 154 -0.56 -35.91 14.28
C ASP A 154 0.10 -37.09 13.53
N ILE A 155 0.35 -36.93 12.22
CA ILE A 155 0.89 -37.94 11.31
C ILE A 155 1.99 -37.38 10.40
N THR A 156 2.60 -38.26 9.63
CA THR A 156 3.52 -37.91 8.54
C THR A 156 2.79 -37.48 7.28
N TRP A 157 3.37 -36.52 6.57
CA TRP A 157 2.81 -35.94 5.35
C TRP A 157 3.93 -35.62 4.35
N ALA A 158 3.54 -35.54 3.07
CA ALA A 158 4.38 -35.12 1.96
C ALA A 158 3.67 -34.03 1.14
N ILE A 159 4.44 -33.16 0.50
CA ILE A 159 3.95 -32.04 -0.30
C ILE A 159 4.52 -32.18 -1.70
N THR A 160 3.66 -32.08 -2.71
CA THR A 160 4.06 -32.00 -4.12
C THR A 160 3.47 -30.75 -4.75
N SER A 161 4.28 -30.06 -5.54
CA SER A 161 3.81 -29.01 -6.46
C SER A 161 3.61 -29.61 -7.84
N ASP A 162 2.53 -29.24 -8.51
CA ASP A 162 2.31 -29.55 -9.94
C ASP A 162 3.11 -28.63 -10.87
N GLN A 163 3.72 -27.56 -10.34
CA GLN A 163 4.49 -26.56 -11.09
C GLN A 163 5.93 -26.45 -10.60
N SER A 164 6.89 -26.43 -11.53
CA SER A 164 8.33 -26.30 -11.21
C SER A 164 8.75 -24.94 -10.66
N TRP A 165 8.00 -23.88 -10.97
CA TRP A 165 8.23 -22.51 -10.50
C TRP A 165 7.75 -22.28 -9.06
N CYS A 166 7.05 -23.24 -8.47
CA CYS A 166 6.57 -23.21 -7.09
C CYS A 166 7.27 -24.32 -6.29
N LYS A 167 8.18 -23.92 -5.40
CA LYS A 167 8.99 -24.83 -4.58
C LYS A 167 8.57 -24.73 -3.12
N VAL A 168 8.71 -25.82 -2.36
CA VAL A 168 8.35 -25.86 -0.94
C VAL A 168 9.48 -26.43 -0.09
N GLN A 169 9.59 -25.93 1.14
CA GLN A 169 10.55 -26.45 2.12
C GLN A 169 9.98 -26.36 3.56
N PRO A 170 9.95 -27.47 4.33
CA PRO A 170 10.25 -28.85 3.90
C PRO A 170 9.14 -29.46 3.02
N ALA A 171 9.49 -30.35 2.09
CA ALA A 171 8.54 -31.06 1.22
C ALA A 171 7.93 -32.33 1.85
N SER A 172 8.36 -32.69 3.06
CA SER A 172 7.81 -33.80 3.84
C SER A 172 8.14 -33.60 5.31
N GLY A 173 7.32 -34.14 6.20
CA GLY A 173 7.55 -34.05 7.63
C GLY A 173 6.57 -34.89 8.44
N SER A 174 6.57 -34.66 9.75
CA SER A 174 5.67 -35.30 10.70
C SER A 174 5.19 -34.29 11.72
N GLY A 175 3.95 -34.42 12.16
CA GLY A 175 3.39 -33.51 13.14
C GLY A 175 3.12 -32.12 12.55
N ASN A 176 3.03 -31.12 13.42
CA ASN A 176 2.86 -29.73 13.01
C ASN A 176 4.13 -29.16 12.37
N ALA A 177 4.00 -28.37 11.31
CA ALA A 177 5.13 -27.68 10.69
C ALA A 177 4.71 -26.39 9.97
N GLU A 178 5.64 -25.44 9.91
CA GLU A 178 5.57 -24.30 9.00
C GLU A 178 6.29 -24.65 7.70
N ILE A 179 5.63 -24.39 6.58
CA ILE A 179 6.13 -24.68 5.23
C ILE A 179 6.42 -23.35 4.54
N LYS A 180 7.65 -23.19 4.06
CA LYS A 180 8.03 -22.07 3.19
C LYS A 180 7.78 -22.43 1.73
N ILE A 181 7.21 -21.51 0.99
CA ILE A 181 6.97 -21.59 -0.44
C ILE A 181 7.87 -20.55 -1.09
N GLN A 182 8.62 -20.97 -2.12
CA GLN A 182 9.47 -20.08 -2.91
C GLN A 182 8.92 -20.05 -4.33
N LEU A 183 8.54 -18.87 -4.81
CA LEU A 183 8.04 -18.68 -6.16
C LEU A 183 9.13 -18.09 -7.05
N GLU A 184 9.21 -18.58 -8.29
CA GLU A 184 9.92 -17.87 -9.35
C GLU A 184 9.03 -16.76 -9.92
N GLU A 185 9.63 -15.77 -10.58
CA GLU A 185 8.86 -14.67 -11.18
C GLU A 185 7.97 -15.15 -12.33
N ASN A 186 6.79 -14.54 -12.47
CA ASN A 186 5.88 -14.77 -13.58
C ASN A 186 6.04 -13.68 -14.65
N LEU A 187 6.89 -13.93 -15.63
CA LEU A 187 7.09 -13.04 -16.77
C LEU A 187 6.07 -13.24 -17.91
N LEU A 188 5.11 -14.15 -17.74
CA LEU A 188 4.06 -14.39 -18.73
C LEU A 188 3.04 -13.25 -18.70
N GLU A 189 2.32 -13.06 -19.82
CA GLU A 189 1.25 -12.07 -19.91
C GLU A 189 -0.06 -12.51 -19.20
N ASN A 190 -0.18 -13.79 -18.88
CA ASN A 190 -1.33 -14.36 -18.18
C ASN A 190 -0.99 -14.76 -16.75
N GLU A 191 -2.01 -14.75 -15.90
CA GLU A 191 -1.94 -15.38 -14.58
C GLU A 191 -1.58 -16.87 -14.72
N ARG A 192 -0.85 -17.39 -13.73
CA ARG A 192 -0.53 -18.81 -13.65
C ARG A 192 -0.86 -19.36 -12.28
N THR A 193 -1.19 -20.64 -12.23
CA THR A 193 -1.62 -21.29 -11.00
C THR A 193 -0.74 -22.50 -10.70
N ALA A 194 -0.38 -22.69 -9.43
CA ALA A 194 0.17 -23.92 -8.91
C ALA A 194 -0.78 -24.51 -7.86
N ILE A 195 -0.85 -25.83 -7.81
CA ILE A 195 -1.59 -26.59 -6.82
C ILE A 195 -0.56 -27.38 -6.01
N LEU A 196 -0.40 -26.98 -4.74
CA LEU A 196 0.29 -27.80 -3.77
C LEU A 196 -0.66 -28.87 -3.26
N THR A 197 -0.30 -30.13 -3.43
CA THR A 197 -1.02 -31.27 -2.86
C THR A 197 -0.28 -31.75 -1.62
N ILE A 198 -0.95 -31.67 -0.46
CA ILE A 198 -0.43 -32.14 0.82
C ILE A 198 -1.09 -33.48 1.11
N SER A 199 -0.31 -34.55 0.99
CA SER A 199 -0.76 -35.93 1.14
C SER A 199 -0.30 -36.49 2.49
N PRO A 200 -1.22 -36.84 3.40
CA PRO A 200 -0.89 -37.63 4.57
C PRO A 200 -0.55 -39.08 4.17
N ASN A 201 0.32 -39.76 4.92
CA ASN A 201 0.76 -41.13 4.60
C ASN A 201 -0.24 -42.23 4.99
N GLU A 202 -1.47 -41.87 5.37
CA GLU A 202 -2.55 -42.79 5.76
C GLU A 202 -3.79 -42.56 4.87
N ASN A 203 -4.87 -43.33 5.04
CA ASN A 203 -6.11 -43.24 4.23
C ASN A 203 -6.96 -41.97 4.53
N ILE A 204 -6.31 -40.82 4.67
CA ILE A 204 -6.90 -39.51 4.92
C ILE A 204 -6.87 -38.70 3.63
N ALA A 205 -7.93 -37.93 3.38
CA ALA A 205 -8.02 -37.09 2.20
C ALA A 205 -6.86 -36.06 2.16
N SER A 206 -6.23 -35.93 0.99
CA SER A 206 -5.23 -34.89 0.76
C SER A 206 -5.87 -33.50 0.80
N GLN A 207 -5.11 -32.52 1.26
CA GLN A 207 -5.49 -31.11 1.20
C GLN A 207 -4.78 -30.44 0.02
N THR A 208 -5.41 -29.42 -0.57
CA THR A 208 -4.83 -28.66 -1.67
C THR A 208 -4.73 -27.19 -1.34
N ILE A 209 -3.62 -26.56 -1.72
CA ILE A 209 -3.44 -25.11 -1.69
C ILE A 209 -3.27 -24.62 -3.11
N THR A 210 -4.16 -23.74 -3.54
CA THR A 210 -4.09 -23.07 -4.83
C THR A 210 -3.26 -21.80 -4.70
N ILE A 211 -2.18 -21.69 -5.46
CA ILE A 211 -1.35 -20.49 -5.54
C ILE A 211 -1.63 -19.84 -6.88
N LYS A 212 -2.26 -18.68 -6.85
CA LYS A 212 -2.55 -17.89 -8.03
C LYS A 212 -1.51 -16.78 -8.13
N GLN A 213 -0.62 -16.85 -9.14
CA GLN A 213 0.43 -15.87 -9.33
C GLN A 213 0.07 -14.90 -10.46
N ALA A 214 0.04 -13.62 -10.13
CA ALA A 214 -0.25 -12.54 -11.07
C ALA A 214 0.76 -12.54 -12.23
N THR A 215 0.33 -12.01 -13.37
CA THR A 215 1.16 -11.71 -14.54
C THR A 215 2.08 -10.51 -14.25
N LYS A 216 3.20 -10.39 -14.98
CA LYS A 216 3.95 -9.11 -15.04
C LYS A 216 3.10 -7.99 -15.65
N GLY A 217 2.07 -8.35 -16.43
CA GLY A 217 1.05 -7.42 -16.91
C GLY A 217 0.38 -6.67 -15.77
N SER A 218 0.03 -5.42 -16.04
CA SER A 218 -0.51 -4.54 -15.01
C SER A 218 -1.91 -4.97 -14.55
N ALA A 219 -2.16 -5.02 -13.24
CA ALA A 219 -3.47 -5.32 -12.69
C ALA A 219 -4.45 -4.19 -13.04
N THR A 220 -5.60 -4.50 -13.64
CA THR A 220 -6.56 -3.48 -14.06
C THR A 220 -7.44 -3.01 -12.90
N PHE A 221 -7.49 -1.69 -12.67
CA PHE A 221 -8.42 -1.00 -11.77
C PHE A 221 -9.51 -0.31 -12.60
N SER A 222 -10.71 -0.87 -12.59
CA SER A 222 -11.87 -0.46 -13.42
C SER A 222 -13.12 -0.19 -12.59
N ASP A 223 -14.21 0.25 -13.22
CA ASP A 223 -15.51 0.46 -12.56
C ASP A 223 -16.08 -0.83 -11.92
N GLU A 224 -15.68 -2.01 -12.40
CA GLU A 224 -16.09 -3.33 -11.89
C GLU A 224 -15.19 -3.81 -10.72
N THR A 225 -14.16 -3.05 -10.35
CA THR A 225 -13.22 -3.47 -9.29
C THR A 225 -13.89 -3.39 -7.93
N ILE A 226 -14.05 -4.55 -7.30
CA ILE A 226 -14.60 -4.68 -5.95
C ILE A 226 -13.48 -4.57 -4.92
N ALA A 227 -13.69 -3.76 -3.89
CA ALA A 227 -12.77 -3.62 -2.76
C ALA A 227 -12.58 -4.95 -2.02
N ALA A 228 -11.35 -5.27 -1.64
CA ALA A 228 -11.11 -6.34 -0.69
C ALA A 228 -11.71 -6.00 0.68
N SER A 229 -12.20 -7.01 1.41
CA SER A 229 -12.73 -6.81 2.77
C SER A 229 -11.62 -6.56 3.81
N THR A 230 -10.43 -7.10 3.58
CA THR A 230 -9.24 -6.98 4.45
C THR A 230 -7.97 -6.90 3.61
N PHE A 231 -6.89 -6.36 4.18
CA PHE A 231 -5.57 -6.55 3.59
C PHE A 231 -5.10 -7.97 3.87
N GLU A 232 -4.88 -8.74 2.80
CA GLU A 232 -4.58 -10.18 2.90
C GLU A 232 -3.21 -10.47 3.52
N ARG A 233 -2.28 -9.51 3.46
CA ARG A 233 -0.90 -9.65 3.93
C ARG A 233 -0.41 -8.36 4.57
N GLY A 234 0.42 -8.51 5.60
CA GLY A 234 0.99 -7.42 6.37
C GLY A 234 0.11 -6.97 7.53
N SER A 235 0.74 -6.54 8.62
CA SER A 235 0.11 -5.92 9.79
C SER A 235 0.05 -4.39 9.70
N GLY A 236 0.65 -3.83 8.65
CA GLY A 236 0.76 -2.40 8.42
C GLY A 236 1.82 -1.72 9.29
N THR A 237 2.76 -2.48 9.86
CA THR A 237 3.91 -1.93 10.57
C THR A 237 5.05 -1.65 9.60
N GLU A 238 6.10 -0.96 10.03
CA GLU A 238 7.25 -0.66 9.16
C GLU A 238 7.95 -1.93 8.65
N ASP A 239 8.16 -2.91 9.53
CA ASP A 239 8.80 -4.18 9.21
C ASP A 239 7.87 -5.15 8.45
N ASP A 240 6.56 -4.97 8.60
CA ASP A 240 5.53 -5.83 7.99
C ASP A 240 4.37 -4.98 7.43
N PRO A 241 4.61 -4.28 6.29
CA PRO A 241 3.65 -3.37 5.68
C PRO A 241 2.50 -4.11 5.01
N PHE A 242 1.33 -3.48 4.91
CA PHE A 242 0.22 -4.00 4.10
C PHE A 242 0.66 -4.10 2.63
N LEU A 243 0.47 -5.29 2.04
CA LEU A 243 0.88 -5.54 0.65
C LEU A 243 -0.29 -5.35 -0.32
N ILE A 244 -0.10 -4.46 -1.31
CA ILE A 244 -1.06 -4.24 -2.39
C ILE A 244 -0.62 -5.08 -3.59
N VAL A 245 -1.19 -6.28 -3.67
CA VAL A 245 -0.85 -7.29 -4.70
C VAL A 245 -1.75 -7.26 -5.93
N ASN A 246 -2.87 -6.52 -5.88
CA ASN A 246 -3.84 -6.41 -6.98
C ASN A 246 -4.71 -5.13 -6.85
N ALA A 247 -5.59 -4.90 -7.83
CA ALA A 247 -6.48 -3.74 -7.87
C ALA A 247 -7.53 -3.70 -6.74
N SER A 248 -8.03 -4.86 -6.26
CA SER A 248 -8.98 -4.92 -5.14
C SER A 248 -8.38 -4.44 -3.82
N GLN A 249 -7.10 -4.74 -3.58
CA GLN A 249 -6.34 -4.26 -2.42
C GLN A 249 -6.10 -2.75 -2.49
N LEU A 250 -5.81 -2.21 -3.69
CA LEU A 250 -5.75 -0.75 -3.90
C LEU A 250 -7.11 -0.10 -3.69
N LYS A 251 -8.19 -0.71 -4.20
CA LYS A 251 -9.56 -0.19 -4.08
C LYS A 251 -9.99 -0.12 -2.62
N LYS A 252 -9.59 -1.10 -1.79
CA LYS A 252 -9.78 -1.05 -0.34
C LYS A 252 -9.13 0.21 0.27
N LEU A 253 -7.87 0.49 -0.05
CA LEU A 253 -7.18 1.70 0.44
C LEU A 253 -7.90 2.98 0.01
N VAL A 254 -8.30 3.08 -1.27
CA VAL A 254 -9.06 4.22 -1.79
C VAL A 254 -10.36 4.41 -0.99
N ASP A 255 -11.12 3.34 -0.77
CA ASP A 255 -12.41 3.41 -0.09
C ASP A 255 -12.28 3.73 1.39
N ASP A 256 -11.36 3.06 2.11
CA ASP A 256 -11.14 3.30 3.54
C ASP A 256 -10.77 4.76 3.83
N VAL A 257 -9.82 5.32 3.07
CA VAL A 257 -9.40 6.72 3.24
C VAL A 257 -10.55 7.67 2.91
N SER A 258 -11.35 7.37 1.88
CA SER A 258 -12.56 8.13 1.53
C SER A 258 -13.62 8.13 2.64
N HIS A 259 -13.62 7.10 3.50
CA HIS A 259 -14.52 6.98 4.66
C HIS A 259 -13.86 7.42 5.98
N GLY A 260 -12.68 8.03 5.94
CA GLY A 260 -12.04 8.67 7.09
C GLY A 260 -10.97 7.84 7.80
N GLU A 261 -10.63 6.65 7.30
CA GLU A 261 -9.49 5.89 7.82
C GLU A 261 -8.18 6.43 7.23
N GLY A 262 -7.55 7.36 7.95
CA GLY A 262 -6.34 8.03 7.49
C GLY A 262 -5.06 7.20 7.56
N TYR A 263 -5.07 6.01 8.19
CA TYR A 263 -3.91 5.11 8.26
C TYR A 263 -2.65 5.72 8.91
N PHE A 264 -2.82 6.52 9.95
CA PHE A 264 -1.71 7.11 10.69
C PHE A 264 -0.74 6.02 11.22
N ASN A 265 0.56 6.20 11.01
CA ASN A 265 1.62 5.23 11.36
C ASN A 265 1.42 3.83 10.75
N LYS A 266 0.67 3.71 9.64
CA LYS A 266 0.56 2.46 8.89
C LYS A 266 1.35 2.51 7.60
N HIS A 267 1.89 1.37 7.20
CA HIS A 267 2.78 1.25 6.05
C HIS A 267 2.16 0.36 4.98
N PHE A 268 2.26 0.79 3.72
CA PHE A 268 1.79 0.10 2.52
C PHE A 268 2.93 -0.10 1.55
N LYS A 269 2.90 -1.23 0.82
CA LYS A 269 3.87 -1.54 -0.24
C LYS A 269 3.17 -2.11 -1.47
N LEU A 270 3.41 -1.52 -2.64
CA LEU A 270 2.96 -2.12 -3.91
C LEU A 270 3.80 -3.37 -4.23
N LYS A 271 3.16 -4.37 -4.80
CA LYS A 271 3.80 -5.61 -5.29
C LYS A 271 3.55 -5.88 -6.77
N THR A 272 2.80 -5.01 -7.42
CA THR A 272 2.50 -5.10 -8.85
C THR A 272 2.20 -3.72 -9.41
N ASP A 273 2.36 -3.58 -10.72
CA ASP A 273 1.93 -2.40 -11.46
C ASP A 273 0.40 -2.41 -11.58
N ILE A 274 -0.24 -1.25 -11.53
CA ILE A 274 -1.70 -1.12 -11.62
C ILE A 274 -2.10 -0.18 -12.76
N HIS A 275 -3.01 -0.62 -13.63
CA HIS A 275 -3.50 0.12 -14.77
C HIS A 275 -4.93 0.57 -14.52
N VAL A 276 -5.12 1.87 -14.35
CA VAL A 276 -6.39 2.50 -14.01
C VAL A 276 -7.18 2.82 -15.27
N THR A 277 -8.35 2.19 -15.40
CA THR A 277 -9.30 2.39 -16.51
C THR A 277 -10.69 2.79 -16.02
N ILE A 278 -10.83 3.13 -14.74
CA ILE A 278 -12.10 3.60 -14.16
C ILE A 278 -12.56 4.88 -14.86
N SER A 279 -13.87 5.04 -15.03
CA SER A 279 -14.46 6.21 -15.69
C SER A 279 -14.23 7.54 -14.93
N GLU A 280 -14.13 7.47 -13.60
CA GLU A 280 -13.99 8.62 -12.70
C GLU A 280 -13.06 8.24 -11.53
N TRP A 281 -11.84 8.77 -11.52
CA TRP A 281 -10.86 8.47 -10.48
C TRP A 281 -11.22 9.13 -9.15
N THR A 282 -11.12 8.36 -8.05
CA THR A 282 -11.19 8.91 -6.69
C THR A 282 -9.78 8.95 -6.11
N PRO A 283 -9.20 10.13 -5.84
CA PRO A 283 -7.89 10.26 -5.23
C PRO A 283 -7.83 9.59 -3.86
N ILE A 284 -6.67 9.02 -3.50
CA ILE A 284 -6.43 8.52 -2.15
C ILE A 284 -6.32 9.73 -1.23
N GLY A 285 -7.39 9.96 -0.48
CA GLY A 285 -7.58 11.14 0.33
C GLY A 285 -7.85 12.40 -0.47
N PHE A 286 -8.68 13.29 0.07
CA PHE A 286 -9.12 14.51 -0.59
C PHE A 286 -9.75 15.48 0.41
N LEU A 287 -10.10 16.67 -0.07
CA LEU A 287 -10.96 17.61 0.64
C LEU A 287 -12.21 17.91 -0.16
N ILE A 288 -13.31 18.16 0.54
CA ILE A 288 -14.58 18.62 -0.04
C ILE A 288 -14.89 19.99 0.56
N ARG A 289 -15.10 20.99 -0.30
CA ARG A 289 -15.53 22.33 0.11
C ARG A 289 -17.06 22.37 0.05
N GLY A 290 -17.72 22.35 1.20
CA GLY A 290 -19.13 22.70 1.31
C GLY A 290 -19.32 24.21 1.46
N GLU A 291 -20.56 24.68 1.36
CA GLU A 291 -20.89 26.11 1.53
C GLU A 291 -20.48 26.67 2.90
N LYS A 292 -20.46 25.83 3.94
CA LYS A 292 -20.21 26.24 5.33
C LYS A 292 -19.00 25.58 6.00
N TYR A 293 -18.64 24.36 5.58
CA TYR A 293 -17.57 23.57 6.20
C TYR A 293 -16.72 22.88 5.13
N ILE A 294 -15.44 22.68 5.45
CA ILE A 294 -14.54 21.87 4.63
C ILE A 294 -14.41 20.50 5.31
N SER A 295 -14.75 19.44 4.59
CA SER A 295 -14.51 18.06 5.02
C SER A 295 -13.14 17.62 4.52
N PHE A 296 -12.38 16.95 5.39
CA PHE A 296 -10.98 16.63 5.15
C PHE A 296 -10.72 15.15 5.42
N PHE A 297 -10.26 14.42 4.40
CA PHE A 297 -10.00 12.98 4.44
C PHE A 297 -8.56 12.72 3.98
N PRO A 298 -7.54 13.08 4.75
CA PRO A 298 -6.15 12.95 4.32
C PRO A 298 -5.64 11.52 4.50
N PHE A 299 -4.74 11.09 3.62
CA PHE A 299 -3.88 9.94 3.90
C PHE A 299 -2.73 10.36 4.82
N LYS A 300 -2.46 9.56 5.87
CA LYS A 300 -1.48 9.85 6.93
C LYS A 300 -0.46 8.73 7.13
N GLY A 301 -0.45 7.73 6.24
CA GLY A 301 0.44 6.58 6.32
C GLY A 301 1.75 6.76 5.55
N THR A 302 2.49 5.67 5.44
CA THR A 302 3.63 5.51 4.53
C THR A 302 3.22 4.67 3.34
N PHE A 303 3.48 5.13 2.12
CA PHE A 303 3.24 4.39 0.89
C PHE A 303 4.54 4.20 0.11
N ASP A 304 4.98 2.96 0.01
CA ASP A 304 6.14 2.55 -0.77
C ASP A 304 5.68 1.94 -2.09
N GLY A 305 5.90 2.65 -3.18
CA GLY A 305 5.60 2.16 -4.53
C GLY A 305 6.48 0.99 -4.94
N ASN A 306 7.60 0.72 -4.25
CA ASN A 306 8.51 -0.39 -4.54
C ASN A 306 8.87 -0.48 -6.05
N GLU A 307 9.08 0.69 -6.66
CA GLU A 307 9.37 0.89 -8.10
C GLU A 307 8.25 0.49 -9.06
N HIS A 308 7.08 0.11 -8.56
CA HIS A 308 5.91 -0.19 -9.37
C HIS A 308 5.26 1.05 -9.96
N THR A 309 4.55 0.83 -11.06
CA THR A 309 3.90 1.89 -11.85
C THR A 309 2.38 1.87 -11.69
N ILE A 310 1.80 3.03 -11.40
CA ILE A 310 0.38 3.29 -11.63
C ILE A 310 0.23 3.96 -12.99
N SER A 311 -0.55 3.37 -13.89
CA SER A 311 -0.72 3.86 -15.26
C SER A 311 -2.19 4.03 -15.64
N GLY A 312 -2.47 4.59 -16.81
CA GLY A 312 -3.84 4.73 -17.34
C GLY A 312 -4.42 6.13 -17.14
N ASN A 313 -5.68 6.23 -16.70
CA ASN A 313 -6.41 7.50 -16.61
C ASN A 313 -6.75 7.84 -15.15
N LEU A 314 -6.25 8.97 -14.67
CA LEU A 314 -6.57 9.57 -13.38
C LEU A 314 -7.34 10.88 -13.63
N ILE A 315 -8.56 10.74 -14.16
CA ILE A 315 -9.42 11.85 -14.58
C ILE A 315 -10.60 11.96 -13.61
N SER A 316 -10.94 13.17 -13.20
CA SER A 316 -12.10 13.40 -12.34
C SER A 316 -12.68 14.79 -12.50
N SER A 317 -14.01 14.89 -12.46
CA SER A 317 -14.76 16.14 -12.39
C SER A 317 -15.32 16.45 -10.99
N LYS A 318 -14.99 15.64 -9.98
CA LYS A 318 -15.60 15.70 -8.63
C LYS A 318 -14.70 16.31 -7.56
N TYR A 319 -13.39 16.30 -7.76
CA TYR A 319 -12.42 16.62 -6.72
C TYR A 319 -11.54 17.81 -7.07
N SER A 320 -11.60 18.84 -6.23
CA SER A 320 -10.69 19.99 -6.30
C SER A 320 -9.21 19.61 -6.10
N THR A 321 -8.94 18.49 -5.44
CA THR A 321 -7.59 17.95 -5.21
C THR A 321 -7.40 16.65 -5.97
N LEU A 322 -6.85 16.71 -7.19
CA LEU A 322 -6.69 15.54 -8.05
C LEU A 322 -5.22 15.15 -8.26
N ALA A 323 -4.88 13.95 -7.80
CA ALA A 323 -3.65 13.23 -8.09
C ALA A 323 -3.88 11.75 -7.73
N PHE A 324 -2.83 10.92 -7.70
CA PHE A 324 -2.94 9.60 -7.09
C PHE A 324 -3.31 9.72 -5.59
N PHE A 325 -2.65 10.62 -4.86
CA PHE A 325 -3.07 11.08 -3.52
C PHE A 325 -3.63 12.50 -3.60
N GLY A 326 -4.93 12.69 -3.37
CA GLY A 326 -5.52 14.02 -3.44
C GLY A 326 -5.05 14.90 -2.28
N CYS A 327 -5.06 14.37 -1.06
CA CYS A 327 -4.57 15.10 0.09
C CYS A 327 -3.85 14.19 1.10
N ILE A 328 -2.72 14.68 1.62
CA ILE A 328 -1.95 13.99 2.65
C ILE A 328 -1.68 14.88 3.87
N GLU A 329 -1.44 14.25 5.01
CA GLU A 329 -1.02 14.92 6.25
C GLU A 329 0.02 14.06 6.97
N GLY A 330 1.26 14.54 7.08
CA GLY A 330 2.33 13.79 7.75
C GLY A 330 2.75 12.49 7.07
N ALA A 331 2.32 12.28 5.81
CA ALA A 331 2.56 11.04 5.09
C ALA A 331 3.96 10.98 4.45
N ILE A 332 4.42 9.76 4.21
CA ILE A 332 5.64 9.47 3.46
C ILE A 332 5.24 8.73 2.18
N ILE A 333 5.62 9.25 1.02
CA ILE A 333 5.40 8.58 -0.28
C ILE A 333 6.75 8.40 -0.95
N ARG A 334 7.08 7.17 -1.33
CA ARG A 334 8.37 6.87 -1.96
C ARG A 334 8.32 5.82 -3.03
N ASN A 335 9.34 5.81 -3.91
CA ASN A 335 9.58 4.77 -4.92
C ASN A 335 8.37 4.50 -5.82
N LEU A 336 7.59 5.54 -6.15
CA LEU A 336 6.33 5.43 -6.88
C LEU A 336 6.45 6.04 -8.26
N ASN A 337 6.10 5.26 -9.28
CA ASN A 337 6.06 5.72 -10.66
C ASN A 337 4.60 5.95 -11.09
N ILE A 338 4.28 7.13 -11.62
CA ILE A 338 2.99 7.42 -12.24
C ILE A 338 3.19 7.63 -13.73
N SER A 339 2.54 6.82 -14.56
CA SER A 339 2.56 6.91 -16.02
C SER A 339 1.13 7.04 -16.57
N ALA A 340 0.50 8.20 -16.37
CA ALA A 340 -0.94 8.37 -16.57
C ALA A 340 -1.32 9.67 -17.28
N GLU A 341 -2.51 9.71 -17.90
CA GLU A 341 -3.23 10.95 -18.17
C GLU A 341 -3.92 11.39 -16.87
N ILE A 342 -3.53 12.55 -16.36
CA ILE A 342 -4.16 13.19 -15.21
C ILE A 342 -4.85 14.46 -15.68
N ARG A 343 -6.16 14.53 -15.47
CA ARG A 343 -6.96 15.69 -15.88
C ARG A 343 -8.01 16.03 -14.84
N ASN A 344 -7.83 17.18 -14.18
CA ASN A 344 -8.80 17.71 -13.24
C ASN A 344 -9.87 18.49 -13.99
N GLU A 345 -11.11 17.99 -13.98
CA GLU A 345 -12.28 18.55 -14.65
C GLU A 345 -13.28 19.19 -13.67
N ASP A 346 -12.92 19.37 -12.41
CA ASP A 346 -13.82 19.97 -11.42
C ASP A 346 -14.09 21.44 -11.76
N ASN A 347 -15.34 21.75 -12.11
CA ASN A 347 -15.83 23.08 -12.41
C ASN A 347 -16.76 23.65 -11.32
N ASN A 348 -16.95 22.92 -10.22
CA ASN A 348 -17.80 23.31 -9.10
C ASN A 348 -16.98 24.02 -8.01
N ASN A 349 -15.66 23.82 -7.98
CA ASN A 349 -14.75 24.48 -7.04
C ASN A 349 -13.96 25.60 -7.72
N SER A 350 -13.81 26.71 -7.02
CA SER A 350 -13.04 27.86 -7.51
C SER A 350 -11.52 27.71 -7.36
N VAL A 351 -11.05 26.66 -6.67
CA VAL A 351 -9.63 26.40 -6.43
C VAL A 351 -9.34 24.95 -6.78
N LEU A 352 -8.40 24.73 -7.70
CA LEU A 352 -7.96 23.39 -8.11
C LEU A 352 -6.50 23.16 -7.72
N TYR A 353 -6.22 21.95 -7.26
CA TYR A 353 -4.90 21.40 -6.97
C TYR A 353 -4.73 20.15 -7.83
N THR A 354 -3.72 20.12 -8.68
CA THR A 354 -3.52 19.00 -9.61
C THR A 354 -2.05 18.60 -9.69
N SER A 355 -1.79 17.29 -9.63
CA SER A 355 -0.44 16.73 -9.87
C SER A 355 -0.51 15.22 -10.12
N ALA A 356 0.65 14.56 -10.31
CA ALA A 356 0.68 13.10 -10.40
C ALA A 356 0.67 12.40 -9.04
N ILE A 357 1.50 12.83 -8.09
CA ILE A 357 1.67 12.12 -6.81
C ILE A 357 0.74 12.69 -5.75
N VAL A 358 0.86 13.99 -5.42
CA VAL A 358 0.14 14.61 -4.28
C VAL A 358 -0.47 15.95 -4.66
N ALA A 359 -1.79 16.06 -4.75
CA ALA A 359 -2.39 17.35 -5.10
C ALA A 359 -2.22 18.40 -3.98
N CYS A 360 -2.47 18.03 -2.72
CA CYS A 360 -2.38 18.93 -1.57
C CYS A 360 -1.67 18.29 -0.38
N ILE A 361 -0.75 19.05 0.23
CA ILE A 361 -0.14 18.69 1.52
C ILE A 361 -0.73 19.58 2.61
N SER A 362 -1.34 18.96 3.61
CA SER A 362 -1.93 19.61 4.78
C SER A 362 -0.93 20.46 5.56
N PRO A 363 -1.33 21.61 6.14
CA PRO A 363 -0.43 22.49 6.89
C PRO A 363 -0.22 22.08 8.36
N PHE A 364 -0.58 20.86 8.74
CA PHE A 364 -0.52 20.42 10.14
C PHE A 364 0.69 19.54 10.45
N ASN A 365 1.26 18.85 9.46
CA ASN A 365 2.36 17.91 9.64
C ASN A 365 3.21 17.81 8.38
N SER A 366 4.53 17.68 8.58
CA SER A 366 5.47 17.61 7.48
C SER A 366 5.38 16.31 6.68
N ALA A 367 5.38 16.42 5.35
CA ALA A 367 5.38 15.27 4.45
C ALA A 367 6.75 15.04 3.78
N LEU A 368 7.02 13.79 3.41
CA LEU A 368 8.19 13.40 2.63
C LEU A 368 7.74 12.74 1.32
N ILE A 369 8.21 13.27 0.20
CA ILE A 369 8.05 12.67 -1.13
C ILE A 369 9.45 12.40 -1.67
N ASP A 370 9.79 11.12 -1.87
CA ASP A 370 11.16 10.69 -2.19
C ASP A 370 11.19 9.67 -3.33
N ASN A 371 12.03 9.86 -4.34
CA ASN A 371 12.21 8.90 -5.43
C ASN A 371 10.90 8.56 -6.15
N CYS A 372 10.13 9.58 -6.49
CA CYS A 372 8.87 9.44 -7.24
C CYS A 372 9.02 10.00 -8.66
N THR A 373 8.37 9.35 -9.63
CA THR A 373 8.41 9.79 -11.04
C THR A 373 7.02 10.04 -11.60
N ALA A 374 6.93 11.00 -12.51
CA ALA A 374 5.74 11.27 -13.30
C ALA A 374 6.07 11.30 -14.80
N SER A 375 5.46 10.39 -15.54
CA SER A 375 5.40 10.33 -17.00
C SER A 375 3.93 10.41 -17.44
N GLY A 376 3.67 10.91 -18.65
CA GLY A 376 2.30 11.15 -19.15
C GLY A 376 1.93 12.63 -19.21
N SER A 377 0.64 12.95 -19.12
CA SER A 377 0.16 14.33 -19.26
C SER A 377 -0.64 14.76 -18.05
N ILE A 378 -0.23 15.87 -17.43
CA ILE A 378 -0.83 16.42 -16.22
C ILE A 378 -1.45 17.75 -16.59
N SER A 379 -2.76 17.86 -16.43
CA SER A 379 -3.48 19.09 -16.73
C SER A 379 -4.69 19.27 -15.83
N SER A 380 -5.17 20.49 -15.77
CA SER A 380 -6.46 20.83 -15.16
C SER A 380 -7.25 21.64 -16.18
N ILE A 381 -8.57 21.55 -16.11
CA ILE A 381 -9.42 22.44 -16.87
C ILE A 381 -9.16 23.89 -16.43
N GLY A 382 -9.36 24.78 -17.39
CA GLY A 382 -9.49 26.20 -17.11
C GLY A 382 -10.93 26.66 -17.29
N GLY A 383 -11.27 27.81 -16.73
CA GLY A 383 -12.60 28.39 -16.94
C GLY A 383 -12.85 29.62 -16.10
N GLU A 384 -13.90 30.37 -16.43
CA GLU A 384 -14.31 31.58 -15.71
C GLU A 384 -14.71 31.29 -14.25
N SER A 385 -15.22 30.09 -13.97
CA SER A 385 -15.56 29.64 -12.61
C SER A 385 -14.34 29.29 -11.75
N ILE A 386 -13.16 29.14 -12.35
CA ILE A 386 -11.93 28.77 -11.64
C ILE A 386 -11.16 30.03 -11.29
N ASN A 387 -11.11 30.35 -9.99
CA ASN A 387 -10.36 31.49 -9.50
C ASN A 387 -8.85 31.19 -9.38
N THR A 388 -8.51 29.98 -8.96
CA THR A 388 -7.14 29.59 -8.63
C THR A 388 -6.82 28.18 -9.12
N ASN A 389 -5.66 28.03 -9.75
CA ASN A 389 -5.16 26.77 -10.25
C ASN A 389 -3.71 26.57 -9.77
N TYR A 390 -3.50 25.54 -8.95
CA TYR A 390 -2.20 25.09 -8.50
C TYR A 390 -1.86 23.76 -9.16
N LEU A 391 -0.85 23.77 -10.01
CA LEU A 391 -0.49 22.60 -10.79
C LEU A 391 1.00 22.32 -10.67
N GLY A 392 1.34 21.08 -10.29
CA GLY A 392 2.72 20.61 -10.28
C GLY A 392 2.85 19.22 -10.85
N GLY A 393 4.04 18.82 -11.32
CA GLY A 393 4.23 17.46 -11.81
C GLY A 393 4.16 16.41 -10.69
N ILE A 394 4.76 16.69 -9.53
CA ILE A 394 4.78 15.78 -8.38
C ILE A 394 3.80 16.23 -7.31
N VAL A 395 3.81 17.52 -6.95
CA VAL A 395 2.95 18.09 -5.91
C VAL A 395 2.17 19.30 -6.43
N GLY A 396 0.87 19.40 -6.15
CA GLY A 396 0.08 20.57 -6.56
C GLY A 396 0.44 21.82 -5.75
N SER A 397 0.22 21.76 -4.43
CA SER A 397 0.54 22.85 -3.51
C SER A 397 0.87 22.36 -2.09
N THR A 398 1.68 23.14 -1.39
CA THR A 398 1.88 23.04 0.06
C THR A 398 2.08 24.43 0.65
N ASP A 399 1.44 24.70 1.80
CA ASP A 399 1.64 25.94 2.56
C ASP A 399 2.68 25.80 3.69
N ASP A 400 3.10 24.57 4.00
CA ASP A 400 3.92 24.24 5.17
C ASP A 400 5.23 23.50 4.80
N LEU A 401 5.85 22.84 5.77
CA LEU A 401 7.11 22.11 5.63
C LEU A 401 6.90 20.75 4.96
N ALA A 402 7.40 20.59 3.75
CA ALA A 402 7.56 19.30 3.08
C ALA A 402 9.00 19.17 2.56
N ILE A 403 9.42 17.93 2.37
CA ILE A 403 10.67 17.60 1.70
C ILE A 403 10.31 16.80 0.45
N ILE A 404 10.67 17.33 -0.72
CA ILE A 404 10.49 16.66 -2.01
C ILE A 404 11.87 16.43 -2.59
N LYS A 405 12.28 15.18 -2.75
CA LYS A 405 13.64 14.89 -3.21
C LYS A 405 13.73 13.70 -4.16
N ASN A 406 14.77 13.69 -4.98
CA ASN A 406 15.05 12.60 -5.93
C ASN A 406 13.88 12.34 -6.90
N CYS A 407 13.05 13.35 -7.18
CA CYS A 407 11.88 13.18 -8.05
C CYS A 407 12.18 13.56 -9.49
N ASN A 408 11.54 12.88 -10.44
CA ASN A 408 11.71 13.13 -11.86
C ASN A 408 10.36 13.33 -12.58
N VAL A 409 10.27 14.36 -13.42
CA VAL A 409 9.10 14.61 -14.26
C VAL A 409 9.52 14.64 -15.72
N SER A 410 9.05 13.65 -16.48
CA SER A 410 9.27 13.52 -17.92
C SER A 410 8.00 13.75 -18.74
N GLY A 411 6.84 13.74 -18.08
CA GLY A 411 5.55 14.06 -18.67
C GLY A 411 5.31 15.56 -18.88
N SER A 412 4.34 15.91 -19.73
CA SER A 412 3.95 17.30 -19.95
C SER A 412 3.09 17.83 -18.80
N VAL A 413 3.39 19.01 -18.29
CA VAL A 413 2.70 19.69 -17.19
C VAL A 413 2.04 20.96 -17.73
N ARG A 414 0.71 21.04 -17.74
CA ARG A 414 -0.03 22.15 -18.36
C ARG A 414 -1.08 22.74 -17.43
N GLY A 415 -0.83 23.95 -16.95
CA GLY A 415 -1.73 24.73 -16.11
C GLY A 415 -3.08 25.03 -16.79
N GLY A 416 -4.15 24.94 -16.02
CA GLY A 416 -5.48 25.38 -16.45
C GLY A 416 -5.64 26.89 -16.39
N ALA A 417 -6.51 27.42 -17.26
CA ALA A 417 -6.84 28.84 -17.23
C ALA A 417 -7.60 29.23 -15.94
N ALA A 418 -7.28 30.39 -15.36
CA ALA A 418 -7.87 30.84 -14.11
C ALA A 418 -8.14 32.34 -14.11
N TYR A 419 -9.17 32.76 -13.39
CA TYR A 419 -9.57 34.16 -13.29
C TYR A 419 -8.55 35.02 -12.55
N SER A 420 -7.92 34.49 -11.49
CA SER A 420 -6.98 35.25 -10.66
C SER A 420 -5.59 34.62 -10.56
N THR A 421 -5.48 33.32 -10.33
CA THR A 421 -4.17 32.73 -10.03
C THR A 421 -3.99 31.44 -10.80
N SER A 422 -2.94 31.36 -11.61
CA SER A 422 -2.52 30.10 -12.25
C SER A 422 -1.03 29.92 -12.04
N VAL A 423 -0.69 28.94 -11.22
CA VAL A 423 0.69 28.66 -10.81
C VAL A 423 1.03 27.25 -11.26
N THR A 424 2.07 27.14 -12.09
CA THR A 424 2.49 25.87 -12.66
C THR A 424 3.97 25.63 -12.40
N GLY A 425 4.32 24.48 -11.87
CA GLY A 425 5.72 24.07 -11.78
C GLY A 425 5.97 22.64 -12.22
N GLY A 426 7.15 22.37 -12.77
CA GLY A 426 7.47 21.00 -13.20
C GLY A 426 7.48 20.00 -12.05
N ILE A 427 7.90 20.39 -10.84
CA ILE A 427 7.82 19.55 -9.63
C ILE A 427 6.64 19.96 -8.75
N ILE A 428 6.54 21.26 -8.42
CA ILE A 428 5.49 21.78 -7.54
C ILE A 428 4.85 23.05 -8.10
N GLY A 429 3.53 23.22 -7.95
CA GLY A 429 2.88 24.49 -8.26
C GLY A 429 3.31 25.56 -7.27
N THR A 430 2.78 25.48 -6.05
CA THR A 430 3.09 26.44 -4.98
C THR A 430 3.84 25.78 -3.84
N ILE A 431 4.86 26.48 -3.35
CA ILE A 431 5.71 26.01 -2.26
C ILE A 431 5.76 27.02 -1.12
N GLY A 432 5.32 26.59 0.06
CA GLY A 432 5.41 27.34 1.31
C GLY A 432 6.85 27.50 1.78
N VAL A 433 7.20 26.88 2.90
CA VAL A 433 8.57 26.90 3.48
C VAL A 433 9.31 25.57 3.30
N SER A 434 8.84 24.75 2.34
CA SER A 434 9.37 23.42 2.02
C SER A 434 10.74 23.44 1.34
N THR A 435 11.36 22.26 1.24
CA THR A 435 12.63 22.03 0.52
C THR A 435 12.42 21.09 -0.66
N ILE A 436 13.00 21.44 -1.81
CA ILE A 436 13.10 20.59 -3.01
C ILE A 436 14.56 20.34 -3.30
N GLU A 437 14.95 19.07 -3.41
CA GLU A 437 16.35 18.69 -3.59
C GLU A 437 16.52 17.60 -4.66
N ASN A 438 17.54 17.73 -5.51
CA ASN A 438 17.92 16.67 -6.45
C ASN A 438 16.76 16.20 -7.35
N CYS A 439 15.97 17.15 -7.85
CA CYS A 439 14.86 16.86 -8.76
C CYS A 439 15.20 17.21 -10.20
N ILE A 440 14.62 16.45 -11.13
CA ILE A 440 14.87 16.59 -12.57
C ILE A 440 13.55 16.81 -13.31
N VAL A 441 13.53 17.77 -14.24
CA VAL A 441 12.39 17.99 -15.13
C VAL A 441 12.86 17.99 -16.59
N THR A 442 12.28 17.09 -17.38
CA THR A 442 12.58 16.88 -18.80
C THR A 442 11.34 17.00 -19.69
N GLY A 443 10.14 16.91 -19.11
CA GLY A 443 8.88 17.16 -19.82
C GLY A 443 8.48 18.64 -19.80
N ASP A 444 7.81 19.08 -20.86
CA ASP A 444 7.42 20.49 -21.04
C ASP A 444 6.51 21.00 -19.91
N VAL A 445 6.75 22.24 -19.47
CA VAL A 445 5.96 22.91 -18.44
C VAL A 445 5.32 24.16 -19.02
N ILE A 446 4.00 24.20 -19.05
CA ILE A 446 3.21 25.25 -19.71
C ILE A 446 2.28 25.87 -18.66
N GLY A 447 2.41 27.18 -18.44
CA GLY A 447 1.54 27.93 -17.53
C GLY A 447 0.12 28.08 -18.05
N GLY A 448 -0.83 28.18 -17.13
CA GLY A 448 -2.23 28.45 -17.47
C GLY A 448 -2.49 29.92 -17.81
N GLU A 449 -3.52 30.14 -18.62
CA GLU A 449 -3.89 31.47 -19.11
C GLU A 449 -4.89 32.17 -18.17
N ALA A 450 -5.00 33.48 -18.28
CA ALA A 450 -6.04 34.24 -17.61
C ALA A 450 -7.35 34.15 -18.39
N THR A 451 -8.47 33.97 -17.69
CA THR A 451 -9.82 34.03 -18.29
C THR A 451 -10.44 35.43 -18.22
N CYS A 452 -9.85 36.37 -17.49
CA CYS A 452 -10.41 37.71 -17.31
C CYS A 452 -10.24 38.59 -18.57
N TYR A 453 -11.35 39.14 -19.07
CA TYR A 453 -11.34 40.26 -20.02
C TYR A 453 -11.21 41.57 -19.23
N VAL A 454 -10.18 42.38 -19.52
CA VAL A 454 -9.99 43.67 -18.84
C VAL A 454 -11.07 44.63 -19.32
N GLN A 455 -12.12 44.82 -18.51
CA GLN A 455 -13.26 45.68 -18.85
C GLN A 455 -12.96 47.19 -18.70
N SER A 456 -11.81 47.58 -18.15
CA SER A 456 -11.43 49.00 -18.07
C SER A 456 -9.93 49.21 -17.97
N GLU A 457 -9.42 50.30 -18.56
CA GLU A 457 -8.01 50.71 -18.50
C GLU A 457 -7.49 51.01 -17.08
N ASN A 458 -8.38 51.00 -16.07
CA ASN A 458 -8.10 51.33 -14.66
C ASN A 458 -8.33 50.18 -13.66
N SER A 459 -8.81 49.01 -14.08
CA SER A 459 -9.00 47.87 -13.17
C SER A 459 -7.75 47.00 -13.13
N ALA A 460 -6.90 47.24 -12.13
CA ALA A 460 -5.68 46.48 -11.83
C ALA A 460 -5.99 45.10 -11.22
N LEU A 461 -6.68 44.22 -11.97
CA LEU A 461 -6.73 42.80 -11.62
C LEU A 461 -5.36 42.18 -11.96
N VAL A 462 -4.41 42.30 -11.02
CA VAL A 462 -3.11 41.64 -11.11
C VAL A 462 -3.26 40.25 -10.52
N GLY A 463 -3.74 39.33 -11.34
CA GLY A 463 -3.69 37.92 -11.01
C GLY A 463 -2.24 37.40 -10.92
N THR A 464 -1.99 36.34 -10.15
CA THR A 464 -0.66 35.74 -10.04
C THR A 464 -0.54 34.60 -11.07
N TYR A 465 0.18 34.88 -12.15
CA TYR A 465 0.48 33.90 -13.19
C TYR A 465 1.97 33.60 -13.16
N SER A 466 2.35 32.39 -12.75
CA SER A 466 3.76 32.04 -12.55
C SER A 466 4.05 30.62 -13.00
N THR A 467 5.06 30.49 -13.86
CA THR A 467 5.52 29.19 -14.39
C THR A 467 6.99 29.00 -14.07
N GLY A 468 7.32 27.88 -13.43
CA GLY A 468 8.71 27.49 -13.19
C GLY A 468 9.02 26.07 -13.65
N GLY A 469 10.23 25.81 -14.09
CA GLY A 469 10.62 24.43 -14.41
C GLY A 469 10.65 23.50 -13.18
N ILE A 470 10.88 24.03 -11.98
CA ILE A 470 10.73 23.26 -10.72
C ILE A 470 9.50 23.74 -9.94
N ALA A 471 9.43 25.03 -9.62
CA ALA A 471 8.36 25.60 -8.80
C ALA A 471 7.71 26.83 -9.45
N GLY A 472 6.38 26.93 -9.42
CA GLY A 472 5.70 28.10 -9.96
C GLY A 472 5.87 29.33 -9.08
N TRP A 473 5.41 29.29 -7.83
CA TRP A 473 5.48 30.40 -6.88
C TRP A 473 5.74 29.92 -5.46
N GLY A 474 6.46 30.71 -4.65
CA GLY A 474 6.62 30.37 -3.24
C GLY A 474 7.79 31.04 -2.54
N ARG A 475 8.20 30.48 -1.39
CA ARG A 475 9.31 30.98 -0.57
C ARG A 475 10.18 29.87 0.02
N GLY A 476 10.14 28.68 -0.57
CA GLY A 476 10.90 27.51 -0.13
C GLY A 476 12.35 27.51 -0.62
N THR A 477 13.06 26.43 -0.30
CA THR A 477 14.42 26.20 -0.79
C THR A 477 14.39 25.19 -1.93
N ILE A 478 15.06 25.50 -3.05
CA ILE A 478 15.28 24.59 -4.16
C ILE A 478 16.78 24.43 -4.34
N SER A 479 17.29 23.21 -4.23
CA SER A 479 18.70 22.93 -4.41
C SER A 479 18.99 21.73 -5.31
N ASP A 480 20.10 21.82 -6.03
CA ASP A 480 20.68 20.68 -6.78
C ASP A 480 19.71 20.10 -7.83
N CYS A 481 18.80 20.94 -8.35
CA CYS A 481 17.82 20.54 -9.36
C CYS A 481 18.29 20.83 -10.79
N ILE A 482 17.81 20.03 -11.74
CA ILE A 482 18.13 20.14 -13.16
C ILE A 482 16.84 20.30 -13.97
N VAL A 483 16.82 21.27 -14.88
CA VAL A 483 15.73 21.45 -15.84
C VAL A 483 16.28 21.39 -17.26
N SER A 484 15.71 20.47 -18.05
CA SER A 484 16.06 20.20 -19.45
C SER A 484 14.80 20.07 -20.30
N ALA A 485 13.87 21.01 -20.14
CA ALA A 485 12.54 21.02 -20.74
C ALA A 485 12.19 22.40 -21.34
N SER A 486 11.16 22.46 -22.20
CA SER A 486 10.57 23.74 -22.60
C SER A 486 9.70 24.28 -21.46
N ILE A 487 9.98 25.51 -21.02
CA ILE A 487 9.21 26.20 -19.99
C ILE A 487 8.50 27.39 -20.63
N ILE A 488 7.17 27.34 -20.69
CA ILE A 488 6.35 28.33 -21.38
C ILE A 488 5.43 29.02 -20.37
N GLY A 489 5.57 30.33 -20.21
CA GLY A 489 4.69 31.13 -19.37
C GLY A 489 3.24 31.14 -19.85
N GLY A 490 2.31 31.21 -18.91
CA GLY A 490 0.88 31.40 -19.21
C GLY A 490 0.57 32.81 -19.71
N ALA A 491 -0.48 32.96 -20.53
CA ALA A 491 -0.91 34.26 -21.04
C ALA A 491 -1.80 35.00 -20.03
N ALA A 492 -1.49 36.25 -19.67
CA ALA A 492 -2.29 37.01 -18.70
C ALA A 492 -2.29 38.52 -18.97
N PRO A 493 -3.43 39.23 -18.86
CA PRO A 493 -3.49 40.68 -19.10
C PRO A 493 -2.58 41.52 -18.19
N GLY A 494 -2.34 41.06 -16.95
CA GLY A 494 -1.43 41.70 -16.00
C GLY A 494 0.04 41.30 -16.17
N GLY A 495 0.34 40.41 -17.12
CA GLY A 495 1.64 39.75 -17.27
C GLY A 495 1.85 38.59 -16.30
N GLY A 496 2.93 37.83 -16.51
CA GLY A 496 3.26 36.65 -15.71
C GLY A 496 4.77 36.48 -15.50
N ASN A 497 5.14 35.68 -14.51
CA ASN A 497 6.53 35.37 -14.22
C ASN A 497 6.89 34.01 -14.81
N THR A 498 8.01 33.92 -15.52
CA THR A 498 8.49 32.66 -16.08
C THR A 498 9.96 32.48 -15.76
N GLY A 499 10.31 31.32 -15.20
CA GLY A 499 11.71 30.99 -15.00
C GLY A 499 12.04 29.51 -15.17
N GLY A 500 13.28 29.22 -15.52
CA GLY A 500 13.70 27.84 -15.72
C GLY A 500 13.68 27.01 -14.44
N ILE A 501 13.81 27.61 -13.25
CA ILE A 501 13.66 26.94 -11.96
C ILE A 501 12.40 27.43 -11.24
N TYR A 502 12.28 28.75 -11.07
CA TYR A 502 11.17 29.39 -10.34
C TYR A 502 10.41 30.37 -11.24
N GLY A 503 9.08 30.37 -11.20
CA GLY A 503 8.32 31.50 -11.72
C GLY A 503 8.59 32.76 -10.90
N ASP A 504 8.14 32.77 -9.65
CA ASP A 504 8.46 33.79 -8.65
C ASP A 504 8.93 33.13 -7.34
N ALA A 505 10.19 33.39 -7.02
CA ALA A 505 10.89 32.77 -5.90
C ALA A 505 10.54 33.37 -4.53
N GLY A 506 9.73 34.44 -4.47
CA GLY A 506 9.42 35.12 -3.21
C GLY A 506 10.71 35.40 -2.43
N ASN A 507 10.72 35.10 -1.14
CA ASN A 507 11.91 35.18 -0.27
C ASN A 507 12.70 33.85 -0.18
N GLY A 508 12.47 32.92 -1.11
CA GLY A 508 13.07 31.59 -1.13
C GLY A 508 14.55 31.57 -1.49
N ILE A 509 15.11 30.37 -1.51
CA ILE A 509 16.53 30.13 -1.83
C ILE A 509 16.61 29.21 -3.03
N ILE A 510 17.37 29.60 -4.06
CA ILE A 510 17.68 28.74 -5.21
C ILE A 510 19.19 28.51 -5.19
N LYS A 511 19.63 27.25 -5.09
CA LYS A 511 21.05 26.94 -4.93
C LYS A 511 21.50 25.77 -5.81
N ASN A 512 22.65 25.88 -6.45
CA ASN A 512 23.26 24.78 -7.22
C ASN A 512 22.37 24.24 -8.37
N CYS A 513 21.37 25.00 -8.84
CA CYS A 513 20.47 24.53 -9.88
C CYS A 513 21.03 24.80 -11.29
N ILE A 514 20.70 23.92 -12.23
CA ILE A 514 21.14 24.02 -13.62
C ILE A 514 19.94 23.96 -14.56
N VAL A 515 19.86 24.93 -15.46
CA VAL A 515 18.97 24.87 -16.62
C VAL A 515 19.85 24.58 -17.83
N THR A 516 19.62 23.43 -18.48
CA THR A 516 20.51 22.89 -19.51
C THR A 516 20.38 23.65 -20.84
N SER A 517 21.29 23.40 -21.79
CA SER A 517 21.22 24.01 -23.13
C SER A 517 20.04 23.52 -23.96
N ASP A 518 19.49 22.36 -23.63
CA ASP A 518 18.37 21.75 -24.36
C ASP A 518 17.03 22.33 -23.92
N ALA A 519 16.99 23.03 -22.78
CA ALA A 519 15.83 23.77 -22.33
C ALA A 519 15.63 25.08 -23.12
N ILE A 520 14.38 25.51 -23.20
CA ILE A 520 13.99 26.79 -23.78
C ILE A 520 13.02 27.46 -22.82
N ILE A 521 13.35 28.67 -22.37
CA ILE A 521 12.49 29.44 -21.47
C ILE A 521 11.78 30.50 -22.30
N THR A 522 10.46 30.40 -22.39
CA THR A 522 9.61 31.29 -23.19
C THR A 522 8.63 32.03 -22.30
N SER A 523 8.61 33.36 -22.39
CA SER A 523 7.64 34.19 -21.68
C SER A 523 6.18 33.84 -22.01
N GLY A 524 5.29 34.10 -21.07
CA GLY A 524 3.86 34.19 -21.38
C GLY A 524 3.51 35.37 -22.29
N LYS A 525 2.29 35.35 -22.84
CA LYS A 525 1.74 36.46 -23.64
C LYS A 525 0.93 37.41 -22.73
N GLY A 526 1.37 38.63 -22.58
CA GLY A 526 0.60 39.70 -21.95
C GLY A 526 -0.18 40.53 -22.96
N THR A 527 -1.11 41.36 -22.48
CA THR A 527 -1.69 42.44 -23.26
C THR A 527 -0.92 43.73 -23.01
N ILE A 528 -0.88 44.65 -23.99
CA ILE A 528 -0.25 45.97 -23.86
C ILE A 528 -1.14 46.85 -22.98
N LEU A 529 -1.17 46.57 -21.68
CA LEU A 529 -1.74 47.45 -20.67
C LEU A 529 -0.61 48.19 -19.97
N LYS A 530 -0.87 49.43 -19.56
CA LYS A 530 0.08 50.34 -18.88
C LYS A 530 0.77 49.72 -17.63
N TYR A 531 0.24 48.61 -17.12
CA TYR A 531 0.73 47.90 -15.93
C TYR A 531 1.03 46.40 -16.16
N SER A 532 1.04 45.89 -17.38
CA SER A 532 1.38 44.47 -17.65
C SER A 532 2.87 44.20 -17.39
N GLN A 533 3.20 43.19 -16.57
CA GLN A 533 4.57 42.87 -16.19
C GLN A 533 4.90 41.40 -16.47
N CYS A 534 5.27 41.09 -17.72
CA CYS A 534 5.91 39.80 -18.00
C CYS A 534 7.40 39.87 -17.59
N ASN A 535 7.80 38.99 -16.67
CA ASN A 535 9.18 38.87 -16.19
C ASN A 535 9.71 37.47 -16.51
N THR A 536 10.76 37.40 -17.33
CA THR A 536 11.32 36.14 -17.81
C THR A 536 12.78 36.03 -17.39
N GLY A 537 13.15 34.94 -16.72
CA GLY A 537 14.53 34.67 -16.35
C GLY A 537 14.96 33.25 -16.68
N GLY A 538 16.24 33.03 -17.00
CA GLY A 538 16.74 31.67 -17.19
C GLY A 538 16.65 30.81 -15.93
N ILE A 539 16.80 31.40 -14.74
CA ILE A 539 16.62 30.71 -13.44
C ILE A 539 15.29 31.10 -12.79
N SER A 540 14.99 32.40 -12.71
CA SER A 540 13.77 32.87 -12.04
C SER A 540 13.12 34.04 -12.76
N GLY A 541 11.79 34.05 -12.90
CA GLY A 541 11.08 35.22 -13.41
C GLY A 541 11.23 36.41 -12.47
N LYS A 542 10.92 36.22 -11.19
CA LYS A 542 11.02 37.23 -10.13
C LYS A 542 11.70 36.68 -8.87
N ASN A 543 12.60 37.46 -8.26
CA ASN A 543 13.35 37.05 -7.08
C ASN A 543 13.34 38.12 -5.98
N HIS A 544 12.88 37.79 -4.76
CA HIS A 544 13.13 38.60 -3.54
C HIS A 544 14.09 37.92 -2.56
N GLY A 545 14.39 36.64 -2.79
CA GLY A 545 15.25 35.84 -1.94
C GLY A 545 16.68 35.78 -2.47
N THR A 546 17.24 34.58 -2.47
CA THR A 546 18.67 34.37 -2.71
C THR A 546 18.90 33.33 -3.81
N ILE A 547 19.65 33.70 -4.85
CA ILE A 547 20.08 32.79 -5.92
C ILE A 547 21.59 32.60 -5.83
N ASP A 548 22.00 31.34 -5.64
CA ASP A 548 23.37 30.94 -5.39
C ASP A 548 23.84 29.86 -6.37
N ASN A 549 24.99 30.06 -6.98
CA ASN A 549 25.70 28.96 -7.65
C ASN A 549 24.87 28.29 -8.76
N CYS A 550 23.93 29.04 -9.36
CA CYS A 550 23.02 28.56 -10.40
C CYS A 550 23.57 28.85 -11.79
N THR A 551 23.22 28.02 -12.77
CA THR A 551 23.67 28.19 -14.16
C THR A 551 22.49 28.08 -15.12
N ASN A 552 22.33 29.11 -15.96
CA ASN A 552 21.45 29.05 -17.12
C ASN A 552 22.27 28.83 -18.39
N ASN A 553 22.06 27.69 -19.05
CA ASN A 553 22.57 27.42 -20.39
C ASN A 553 21.47 27.50 -21.47
N ALA A 554 20.20 27.61 -21.05
CA ALA A 554 19.05 27.64 -21.95
C ALA A 554 18.90 28.97 -22.66
N THR A 555 18.29 28.90 -23.84
CA THR A 555 17.82 30.10 -24.52
C THR A 555 16.64 30.71 -23.76
N VAL A 556 16.72 32.00 -23.48
CA VAL A 556 15.63 32.78 -22.89
C VAL A 556 14.99 33.64 -23.97
N ASN A 557 13.79 33.24 -24.38
CA ASN A 557 12.99 33.90 -25.39
C ASN A 557 11.86 34.69 -24.74
N ASN A 558 11.80 35.97 -25.06
CA ASN A 558 10.65 36.78 -24.72
C ASN A 558 9.95 37.21 -26.01
N GLY A 559 8.92 36.45 -26.37
CA GLY A 559 8.18 36.55 -27.64
C GLY A 559 7.01 37.52 -27.60
N ASP A 560 6.79 38.21 -26.48
CA ASP A 560 5.65 39.11 -26.31
C ASP A 560 5.99 40.57 -26.65
N THR A 561 5.02 41.27 -27.23
CA THR A 561 4.98 42.70 -27.50
C THR A 561 4.81 43.58 -26.25
N SER A 562 4.39 43.00 -25.11
CA SER A 562 4.15 43.71 -23.84
C SER A 562 5.18 43.41 -22.73
N ALA A 563 6.22 42.66 -23.07
CA ALA A 563 7.25 42.21 -22.13
C ALA A 563 7.94 43.35 -21.37
N ARG A 564 8.06 43.22 -20.04
CA ARG A 564 8.73 44.25 -19.24
C ARG A 564 10.21 43.93 -19.03
N THR A 565 10.53 42.70 -18.61
CA THR A 565 11.91 42.37 -18.21
C THR A 565 12.33 40.98 -18.68
N THR A 566 13.55 40.89 -19.20
CA THR A 566 14.16 39.60 -19.58
C THR A 566 15.59 39.53 -19.07
N GLY A 567 15.91 38.48 -18.31
CA GLY A 567 17.25 38.24 -17.78
C GLY A 567 17.78 36.83 -18.04
N GLY A 568 19.09 36.68 -18.14
CA GLY A 568 19.71 35.35 -18.26
C GLY A 568 19.62 34.53 -16.98
N ILE A 569 19.61 35.18 -15.82
CA ILE A 569 19.35 34.55 -14.52
C ILE A 569 17.98 34.95 -13.98
N VAL A 570 17.72 36.26 -13.87
CA VAL A 570 16.46 36.78 -13.29
C VAL A 570 15.80 37.81 -14.17
N GLY A 571 14.49 37.70 -14.41
CA GLY A 571 13.73 38.77 -15.05
C GLY A 571 13.75 40.06 -14.22
N GLN A 572 13.13 40.01 -13.03
CA GLN A 572 13.11 41.12 -12.08
C GLN A 572 13.68 40.72 -10.70
N ASN A 573 14.70 41.44 -10.23
CA ASN A 573 15.41 41.14 -9.00
C ASN A 573 15.18 42.21 -7.90
N TYR A 574 14.74 41.76 -6.74
CA TYR A 574 14.65 42.49 -5.46
C TYR A 574 15.61 41.90 -4.41
N GLY A 575 16.10 40.68 -4.66
CA GLY A 575 16.94 39.91 -3.74
C GLY A 575 18.42 39.88 -4.11
N LYS A 576 19.10 38.82 -3.71
CA LYS A 576 20.55 38.62 -3.89
C LYS A 576 20.85 37.56 -4.95
N ILE A 577 21.82 37.83 -5.81
CA ILE A 577 22.32 36.86 -6.80
C ILE A 577 23.83 36.74 -6.67
N HIS A 578 24.31 35.52 -6.45
CA HIS A 578 25.72 35.23 -6.23
C HIS A 578 26.18 33.98 -7.00
N ARG A 579 27.47 33.99 -7.38
CA ARG A 579 28.17 32.86 -8.02
C ARG A 579 27.41 32.24 -9.20
N SER A 580 26.60 33.02 -9.90
CA SER A 580 25.69 32.50 -10.92
C SER A 580 26.15 32.85 -12.33
N LEU A 581 25.92 31.94 -13.27
CA LEU A 581 26.43 32.02 -14.64
C LEU A 581 25.31 31.91 -15.66
N ASN A 582 25.24 32.88 -16.58
CA ASN A 582 24.44 32.75 -17.80
C ASN A 582 25.36 32.48 -19.00
N THR A 583 25.15 31.36 -19.69
CA THR A 583 25.78 31.06 -20.99
C THR A 583 24.77 31.03 -22.13
N GLY A 584 23.48 30.85 -21.80
CA GLY A 584 22.40 30.80 -22.76
C GLY A 584 22.14 32.13 -23.47
N SER A 585 21.66 32.07 -24.71
CA SER A 585 21.31 33.28 -25.46
C SER A 585 20.00 33.88 -24.98
N ILE A 586 19.93 35.21 -24.96
CA ILE A 586 18.74 35.97 -24.58
C ILE A 586 18.25 36.69 -25.83
N THR A 587 17.01 36.40 -26.22
CA THR A 587 16.36 37.04 -27.36
C THR A 587 15.07 37.70 -26.91
N SER A 588 14.99 39.03 -27.04
CA SER A 588 13.73 39.74 -26.85
C SER A 588 13.58 40.90 -27.82
N LEU A 589 12.45 40.94 -28.51
CA LEU A 589 12.17 41.92 -29.57
C LEU A 589 11.55 43.22 -29.02
N ASN A 590 10.84 43.16 -27.89
CA ASN A 590 10.03 44.26 -27.37
C ASN A 590 10.11 44.44 -25.84
N SER A 591 11.09 43.83 -25.14
CA SER A 591 11.24 44.07 -23.70
C SER A 591 11.73 45.49 -23.38
N TYR A 592 11.16 46.11 -22.34
CA TYR A 592 11.68 47.38 -21.80
C TYR A 592 13.10 47.26 -21.27
N TYR A 593 13.41 46.16 -20.56
CA TYR A 593 14.73 45.93 -19.98
C TYR A 593 15.24 44.52 -20.27
N ILE A 594 16.47 44.43 -20.82
CA ILE A 594 17.10 43.17 -21.17
C ILE A 594 18.52 43.16 -20.60
N GLY A 595 18.86 42.13 -19.82
CA GLY A 595 20.21 41.96 -19.29
C GLY A 595 20.68 40.51 -19.29
N GLY A 596 21.98 40.31 -19.47
CA GLY A 596 22.66 39.02 -19.46
C GLY A 596 22.56 38.27 -18.13
N LEU A 597 22.45 39.00 -17.02
CA LEU A 597 22.17 38.43 -15.70
C LEU A 597 20.76 38.78 -15.24
N VAL A 598 20.43 40.06 -15.22
CA VAL A 598 19.17 40.58 -14.68
C VAL A 598 18.51 41.52 -15.67
N GLY A 599 17.22 41.33 -15.95
CA GLY A 599 16.44 42.27 -16.75
C GLY A 599 16.27 43.60 -16.03
N SER A 600 15.61 43.60 -14.87
CA SER A 600 15.44 44.77 -14.01
C SER A 600 15.91 44.49 -12.60
N ASN A 601 16.92 45.24 -12.14
CA ASN A 601 17.35 45.24 -10.75
C ASN A 601 16.66 46.39 -10.03
N VAL A 602 15.86 46.07 -9.01
CA VAL A 602 15.06 47.06 -8.28
C VAL A 602 15.90 47.69 -7.19
N ASP A 603 15.91 49.02 -7.14
CA ASP A 603 16.49 49.79 -6.04
C ASP A 603 15.51 50.90 -5.64
N ASN A 604 14.85 50.72 -4.50
CA ASN A 604 13.91 51.67 -3.92
C ASN A 604 13.93 51.57 -2.38
N ASP A 605 13.18 52.44 -1.70
CA ASP A 605 13.19 52.54 -0.23
C ASP A 605 12.84 51.23 0.51
N LEU A 606 12.18 50.28 -0.15
CA LEU A 606 11.76 49.01 0.44
C LEU A 606 12.68 47.84 0.06
N TYR A 607 13.32 47.89 -1.10
CA TYR A 607 14.12 46.77 -1.64
C TYR A 607 15.33 47.27 -2.43
N THR A 608 16.48 46.65 -2.17
CA THR A 608 17.71 46.83 -2.96
C THR A 608 18.17 45.48 -3.50
N GLY A 609 17.84 45.22 -4.76
CA GLY A 609 18.34 44.10 -5.52
C GLY A 609 19.86 44.17 -5.66
N CYS A 610 20.52 43.05 -5.42
CA CYS A 610 21.97 42.96 -5.36
C CYS A 610 22.50 41.84 -6.25
N VAL A 611 23.26 42.22 -7.28
CA VAL A 611 23.98 41.31 -8.17
C VAL A 611 25.45 41.33 -7.78
N TYR A 612 25.98 40.22 -7.30
CA TYR A 612 27.37 40.18 -6.86
C TYR A 612 28.34 40.02 -8.04
N SER A 613 29.52 40.66 -7.96
CA SER A 613 30.56 40.68 -9.01
C SER A 613 31.17 39.33 -9.41
N CYS A 614 30.83 38.25 -8.69
CA CYS A 614 31.18 36.86 -8.98
C CYS A 614 30.12 36.15 -9.83
N CYS A 615 29.07 36.87 -10.25
CA CYS A 615 28.16 36.43 -11.31
C CYS A 615 28.70 36.86 -12.67
N ARG A 616 28.50 36.01 -13.69
CA ARG A 616 28.99 36.25 -15.04
C ARG A 616 27.94 35.95 -16.11
N ASN A 617 27.96 36.73 -17.17
CA ASN A 617 27.26 36.44 -18.40
C ASN A 617 28.29 36.22 -19.51
N THR A 618 28.20 35.07 -20.19
CA THR A 618 28.92 34.77 -21.44
C THR A 618 27.96 34.52 -22.60
N GLY A 619 26.65 34.48 -22.33
CA GLY A 619 25.62 34.34 -23.34
C GLY A 619 25.41 35.61 -24.16
N ARG A 620 24.98 35.42 -25.41
CA ARG A 620 24.64 36.54 -26.30
C ARG A 620 23.34 37.20 -25.84
N VAL A 621 23.33 38.52 -25.77
CA VAL A 621 22.12 39.32 -25.51
C VAL A 621 21.70 40.00 -26.81
N ASN A 622 20.47 39.76 -27.26
CA ASN A 622 19.93 40.31 -28.50
C ASN A 622 18.57 40.99 -28.24
N GLY A 623 18.55 42.33 -28.21
CA GLY A 623 17.33 43.12 -28.07
C GLY A 623 17.56 44.64 -28.08
N GLN A 624 16.47 45.43 -28.07
CA GLN A 624 16.50 46.87 -28.39
C GLN A 624 17.17 47.77 -27.33
N VAL A 625 17.26 47.34 -26.06
CA VAL A 625 17.67 48.19 -24.91
C VAL A 625 18.65 47.46 -23.98
N ALA A 626 19.69 46.84 -24.52
CA ALA A 626 20.75 46.22 -23.70
C ALA A 626 21.68 47.30 -23.09
N SER A 627 22.13 47.10 -21.85
CA SER A 627 23.08 48.02 -21.19
C SER A 627 24.52 47.83 -21.67
N ASP A 628 25.37 48.83 -21.44
CA ASP A 628 26.76 48.87 -21.92
C ASP A 628 27.65 47.71 -21.41
N ASP A 629 27.34 47.13 -20.24
CA ASP A 629 28.03 45.94 -19.70
C ASP A 629 27.27 44.62 -19.94
N ASN A 630 26.09 44.70 -20.55
CA ASN A 630 25.17 43.60 -20.82
C ASN A 630 24.79 42.72 -19.61
N ARG A 631 25.01 43.13 -18.35
CA ARG A 631 24.65 42.34 -17.15
C ARG A 631 23.29 42.74 -16.58
N ILE A 632 23.00 44.04 -16.45
CA ILE A 632 21.76 44.56 -15.87
C ILE A 632 21.04 45.47 -16.87
N GLY A 633 19.79 45.16 -17.23
CA GLY A 633 19.08 45.84 -18.31
C GLY A 633 18.56 47.25 -18.01
N ASN A 634 18.10 47.55 -16.79
CA ASN A 634 17.46 48.84 -16.44
C ASN A 634 18.43 49.97 -16.03
N GLN A 635 19.73 49.83 -16.28
CA GLN A 635 20.76 50.86 -16.05
C GLN A 635 20.76 51.49 -14.62
N SER A 636 20.27 50.80 -13.58
CA SER A 636 20.40 51.32 -12.21
C SER A 636 21.88 51.39 -11.84
N GLN A 637 22.37 52.59 -11.49
CA GLN A 637 23.78 52.84 -11.13
C GLN A 637 24.21 52.11 -9.84
N SER A 638 23.25 51.60 -9.08
CA SER A 638 23.39 50.73 -7.91
C SER A 638 22.96 49.31 -8.27
N GLY A 639 23.79 48.32 -7.97
CA GLY A 639 23.38 46.93 -8.14
C GLY A 639 24.49 45.91 -8.21
N ILE A 640 25.73 46.32 -8.55
CA ILE A 640 26.88 45.41 -8.56
C ILE A 640 27.66 45.54 -7.26
N ALA A 641 27.46 44.60 -6.35
CA ALA A 641 28.23 44.53 -5.10
C ALA A 641 29.53 43.73 -5.27
N THR A 642 30.58 44.14 -4.57
CA THR A 642 31.83 43.37 -4.47
C THR A 642 31.54 42.02 -3.81
N CYS A 643 32.07 40.92 -4.34
CA CYS A 643 31.93 39.63 -3.66
C CYS A 643 32.76 39.60 -2.39
N PRO A 644 32.27 38.96 -1.32
CA PRO A 644 33.09 38.65 -0.15
C PRO A 644 34.36 37.89 -0.56
N ASP A 645 35.46 38.14 0.14
CA ASP A 645 36.83 37.70 -0.21
C ASP A 645 37.02 36.17 -0.30
N ASN A 646 36.01 35.37 0.10
CA ASN A 646 36.01 33.90 0.04
C ASN A 646 35.19 33.31 -1.12
N HIS A 647 34.61 34.13 -2.01
CA HIS A 647 33.86 33.64 -3.18
C HIS A 647 34.76 33.62 -4.43
N THR A 648 35.14 32.44 -4.90
CA THR A 648 35.80 32.29 -6.22
C THR A 648 34.83 32.71 -7.33
N LYS A 649 35.25 33.64 -8.20
CA LYS A 649 34.48 34.03 -9.40
C LYS A 649 34.28 32.80 -10.29
N ARG A 650 33.03 32.43 -10.58
CA ARG A 650 32.70 31.42 -11.58
C ARG A 650 33.00 31.94 -12.97
#